data_AF-A0A1I8GEL5-F1
#
_entry.id   AF-A0A1I8GEL5-F1
#
_cell.length_a   1.000
_cell.length_b   1.000
_cell.length_c   1.000
_cell.angle_alpha   90.00
_cell.angle_beta   90.00
_cell.angle_gamma   90.00
#
_symmetry.space_group_name_H-M   'P 1'
#
loop_
_entity.id
_entity.type
_entity.pdbx_description
1 polymer ?
#
loop_
_entity_poly.entity_id
_entity_poly.type
_entity_poly.pdbx_seq_one_letter_code
_entity_poly.pdbx_strand_id
1 'polypeptide(L)'
;MDSGGSNGDSLDWNLLAGLRLDASQSERHKATVYFEELRSRPDGWLLCARLLLESGSAEGQSGRGLGAGLDDNVKYFCLQVIEHYLRTGYKCNSGPEQHAQVRQFLAGWSGNFINGNVEEKSYVRNKVAQLYSLAFVVDYPQRWPTFIEDLAGTLVYGDRAVDLFLRILHTIDGDVVDREIPHTAEENARNAAIKDRMRETCFLAPNSIVQANAAHQTQLADVWYWILTSGGIRTDLVCLCLDVVALYASWIDIGLLANQRYADLFLALMGQPLCRESVCSCLSALVAKGMPAEAKVSLVESYAELLKGAGLMDPSDSESGDYLASLGKLIGALGLQLVRCFVKLYPPAQQLQPEQAEQRQRLINCIEAKLPLAIRLLGNEDDDVSHSVLEFCQEYVGLLKSLRGSNGAGRNGSGGGDDGAGGSAGSSSGNEAGWVRQLLGTVISKLQLDESYDAESPGEEEAMFDEYRRDLKVLFGNLVALDGPLVLTICSEFVAHLLPRWQSVSPAQTEVAVYLLHLLGEFLPPSKSGDHFVASSGGLSSGGAEQPALFTGMLVSLVTSQVSRCQHPLVTLRYFETVVRYEKFFVHNTQFVPEVLMSFLDERGLQSSNLMIRSRVSYLLSRFVKCHKHQLRGYTQEILAKLQPLLRPRNVVLPAVSPTGDGSGDFASSLNNNNDDNNNPPLSPSDQMFLFESAALLIVSSGIEPQQKRALFEALLSPLLQ
;
A
#
# COMPACT_ATOMS: atom_id res chain seq x y z
N MET A 1 -37.18 -38.27 -51.30
CA MET A 1 -37.00 -37.46 -52.51
C MET A 1 -37.59 -36.09 -52.19
N ASP A 2 -36.94 -35.31 -51.36
CA ASP A 2 -35.68 -34.58 -51.58
C ASP A 2 -36.03 -33.10 -51.69
N SER A 3 -35.94 -32.43 -50.54
CA SER A 3 -35.59 -31.02 -50.47
C SER A 3 -34.95 -30.79 -49.11
N GLY A 4 -33.70 -31.26 -48.99
CA GLY A 4 -32.75 -30.75 -48.02
C GLY A 4 -32.58 -29.24 -48.27
N GLY A 5 -33.26 -28.44 -47.46
CA GLY A 5 -33.01 -27.03 -47.30
C GLY A 5 -32.06 -26.82 -46.13
N SER A 6 -30.94 -26.17 -46.41
CA SER A 6 -29.87 -25.79 -45.48
C SER A 6 -30.38 -25.07 -44.22
N ASN A 7 -30.42 -25.77 -43.09
CA ASN A 7 -30.56 -25.16 -41.74
C ASN A 7 -29.21 -24.66 -41.18
N GLY A 8 -28.17 -24.54 -42.00
CA GLY A 8 -26.79 -24.23 -41.56
C GLY A 8 -26.47 -22.75 -41.31
N ASP A 9 -27.34 -21.82 -41.73
CA ASP A 9 -27.00 -20.39 -41.88
C ASP A 9 -27.73 -19.44 -40.90
N SER A 10 -28.57 -19.95 -40.00
CA SER A 10 -29.32 -19.13 -39.04
C SER A 10 -29.02 -19.56 -37.60
N LEU A 11 -28.79 -18.59 -36.71
CA LEU A 11 -28.71 -18.84 -35.27
C LEU A 11 -30.03 -19.41 -34.75
N ASP A 12 -29.96 -20.44 -33.90
CA ASP A 12 -31.13 -21.02 -33.26
C ASP A 12 -31.55 -20.18 -32.04
N TRP A 13 -32.56 -19.34 -32.25
CA TRP A 13 -33.13 -18.45 -31.24
C TRP A 13 -33.71 -19.18 -30.03
N ASN A 14 -34.16 -20.43 -30.19
CA ASN A 14 -34.70 -21.22 -29.08
C ASN A 14 -33.61 -21.67 -28.10
N LEU A 15 -32.38 -21.85 -28.58
CA LEU A 15 -31.23 -22.20 -27.76
C LEU A 15 -30.65 -20.96 -27.06
N LEU A 16 -30.74 -19.78 -27.69
CA LEU A 16 -30.32 -18.50 -27.09
C LEU A 16 -31.28 -17.98 -26.01
N ALA A 17 -32.55 -18.42 -26.02
CA ALA A 17 -33.52 -18.09 -24.98
C ALA A 17 -33.09 -18.55 -23.58
N GLY A 18 -32.20 -19.56 -23.50
CA GLY A 18 -31.62 -20.05 -22.24
C GLY A 18 -30.65 -19.09 -21.56
N LEU A 19 -30.26 -17.99 -22.22
CA LEU A 19 -29.36 -16.95 -21.67
C LEU A 19 -30.13 -15.83 -20.95
N ARG A 20 -31.46 -15.87 -20.96
CA ARG A 20 -32.29 -14.89 -20.25
C ARG A 20 -32.30 -15.20 -18.75
N LEU A 21 -32.47 -14.16 -17.92
CA LEU A 21 -32.44 -14.29 -16.46
C LEU A 21 -33.53 -15.24 -15.92
N ASP A 22 -34.65 -15.34 -16.63
CA ASP A 22 -35.82 -16.18 -16.33
C ASP A 22 -35.73 -17.62 -16.87
N ALA A 23 -34.63 -17.99 -17.54
CA ALA A 23 -34.47 -19.32 -18.13
C ALA A 23 -34.25 -20.43 -17.07
N SER A 24 -34.83 -21.60 -17.33
CA SER A 24 -34.68 -22.80 -16.51
C SER A 24 -33.26 -23.40 -16.57
N GLN A 25 -32.89 -24.22 -15.59
CA GLN A 25 -31.57 -24.89 -15.55
C GLN A 25 -31.31 -25.76 -16.79
N SER A 26 -32.35 -26.37 -17.36
CA SER A 26 -32.22 -27.15 -18.60
C SER A 26 -31.96 -26.29 -19.83
N GLU A 27 -32.61 -25.11 -19.91
CA GLU A 27 -32.39 -24.16 -21.02
C GLU A 27 -31.00 -23.53 -20.94
N ARG A 28 -30.52 -23.21 -19.74
CA ARG A 28 -29.15 -22.73 -19.51
C ARG A 28 -28.11 -23.76 -19.96
N HIS A 29 -28.30 -25.04 -19.61
CA HIS A 29 -27.40 -26.11 -20.03
C HIS A 29 -27.36 -26.25 -21.57
N LYS A 30 -28.52 -26.19 -22.24
CA LYS A 30 -28.61 -26.22 -23.70
C LYS A 30 -27.89 -25.03 -24.34
N ALA A 31 -28.03 -23.83 -23.76
CA ALA A 31 -27.32 -22.63 -24.23
C ALA A 31 -25.80 -22.76 -24.08
N THR A 32 -25.31 -23.36 -22.98
CA THR A 32 -23.86 -23.61 -22.78
C THR A 32 -23.31 -24.64 -23.77
N VAL A 33 -24.07 -25.70 -24.09
CA VAL A 33 -23.63 -26.67 -25.10
C VAL A 33 -23.55 -26.00 -26.48
N TYR A 34 -24.57 -25.22 -26.83
CA TYR A 34 -24.59 -24.48 -28.09
C TYR A 34 -23.45 -23.44 -28.21
N PHE A 35 -23.00 -22.88 -27.08
CA PHE A 35 -21.83 -22.01 -27.04
C PHE A 35 -20.53 -22.70 -27.47
N GLU A 36 -20.27 -23.88 -26.90
CA GLU A 36 -19.08 -24.66 -27.21
C GLU A 36 -19.13 -25.16 -28.66
N GLU A 37 -20.32 -25.52 -29.15
CA GLU A 37 -20.53 -25.81 -30.57
C GLU A 37 -20.16 -24.62 -31.46
N LEU A 38 -20.66 -23.42 -31.17
CA LEU A 38 -20.36 -22.21 -31.94
C LEU A 38 -18.88 -21.80 -31.87
N ARG A 39 -18.21 -22.01 -30.73
CA ARG A 39 -16.76 -21.78 -30.59
C ARG A 39 -15.93 -22.74 -31.44
N SER A 40 -16.36 -24.00 -31.51
CA SER A 40 -15.66 -25.02 -32.29
C SER A 40 -15.86 -24.88 -33.82
N ARG A 41 -16.94 -24.21 -34.23
CA ARG A 41 -17.29 -24.03 -35.65
C ARG A 41 -16.48 -22.90 -36.29
N PRO A 42 -15.84 -23.12 -37.46
CA PRO A 42 -15.02 -22.08 -38.11
C PRO A 42 -15.81 -20.82 -38.51
N ASP A 43 -17.10 -20.97 -38.85
CA ASP A 43 -17.99 -19.87 -39.23
C ASP A 43 -18.87 -19.37 -38.06
N GLY A 44 -18.71 -19.93 -36.85
CA GLY A 44 -19.56 -19.60 -35.71
C GLY A 44 -19.50 -18.11 -35.31
N TRP A 45 -18.31 -17.51 -35.45
CA TRP A 45 -18.11 -16.08 -35.18
C TRP A 45 -18.78 -15.19 -36.23
N LEU A 46 -18.85 -15.59 -37.50
CA LEU A 46 -19.51 -14.84 -38.58
C LEU A 46 -21.01 -14.74 -38.36
N LEU A 47 -21.63 -15.83 -37.89
CA LEU A 47 -23.04 -15.86 -37.52
C LEU A 47 -23.31 -14.87 -36.38
N CYS A 48 -22.48 -14.89 -35.34
CA CYS A 48 -22.58 -13.97 -34.20
C CYS A 48 -22.37 -12.51 -34.63
N ALA A 49 -21.40 -12.25 -35.52
CA ALA A 49 -21.09 -10.92 -36.04
C ALA A 49 -22.27 -10.33 -36.84
N ARG A 50 -22.87 -11.11 -37.75
CA ARG A 50 -24.06 -10.69 -38.52
C ARG A 50 -25.24 -10.37 -37.62
N LEU A 51 -25.50 -11.23 -36.63
CA LEU A 51 -26.59 -11.02 -35.67
C LEU A 51 -26.45 -9.68 -34.93
N LEU A 52 -25.25 -9.37 -34.45
CA LEU A 52 -24.97 -8.12 -33.75
C LEU A 52 -25.17 -6.90 -34.66
N LEU A 53 -24.74 -6.97 -35.93
CA LEU A 53 -24.91 -5.86 -36.89
C LEU A 53 -26.37 -5.63 -37.28
N GLU A 54 -27.12 -6.70 -37.56
CA GLU A 54 -28.55 -6.64 -37.93
C GLU A 54 -29.39 -6.05 -36.80
N SER A 55 -29.07 -6.41 -35.54
CA SER A 55 -29.77 -5.92 -34.35
C SER A 55 -29.65 -4.41 -34.11
N GLY A 56 -28.63 -3.76 -34.68
CA GLY A 56 -28.39 -2.32 -34.54
C GLY A 56 -29.01 -1.45 -35.65
N SER A 57 -29.56 -2.06 -36.70
CA SER A 57 -30.14 -1.35 -37.85
C SER A 57 -31.60 -0.94 -37.60
N ALA A 58 -32.01 0.25 -38.09
CA ALA A 58 -33.37 0.78 -37.93
C ALA A 58 -34.48 -0.12 -38.54
N GLU A 59 -34.15 -0.95 -39.53
CA GLU A 59 -35.08 -1.90 -40.17
C GLU A 59 -35.30 -3.17 -39.31
N GLY A 60 -34.37 -3.53 -38.43
CA GLY A 60 -34.51 -4.68 -37.51
C GLY A 60 -35.56 -4.48 -36.41
N GLN A 61 -35.90 -3.23 -36.09
CA GLN A 61 -36.88 -2.89 -35.04
C GLN A 61 -38.35 -3.13 -35.45
N SER A 62 -38.64 -3.31 -36.74
CA SER A 62 -40.02 -3.36 -37.24
C SER A 62 -40.44 -4.68 -37.91
N GLY A 63 -39.52 -5.64 -38.12
CA GLY A 63 -39.78 -6.82 -38.98
C GLY A 63 -39.94 -8.20 -38.32
N ARG A 64 -39.54 -8.41 -37.05
CA ARG A 64 -39.50 -9.78 -36.45
C ARG A 64 -39.99 -9.88 -35.00
N GLY A 65 -40.98 -9.09 -34.59
CA GLY A 65 -41.67 -9.30 -33.30
C GLY A 65 -40.80 -9.19 -32.04
N LEU A 66 -39.57 -8.68 -32.15
CA LEU A 66 -38.72 -8.30 -31.03
C LEU A 66 -38.94 -6.81 -30.75
N GLY A 67 -40.02 -6.49 -30.04
CA GLY A 67 -40.37 -5.13 -29.62
C GLY A 67 -39.43 -4.50 -28.57
N ALA A 68 -38.24 -5.06 -28.39
CA ALA A 68 -37.16 -4.52 -27.57
C ALA A 68 -35.85 -5.02 -28.21
N GLY A 69 -34.79 -4.20 -28.20
CA GLY A 69 -33.48 -4.57 -28.74
C GLY A 69 -32.97 -5.93 -28.21
N LEU A 70 -31.96 -6.48 -28.89
CA LEU A 70 -31.34 -7.76 -28.52
C LEU A 70 -30.94 -7.77 -27.03
N ASP A 71 -31.26 -8.86 -26.32
CA ASP A 71 -30.93 -9.02 -24.89
C ASP A 71 -29.41 -8.93 -24.66
N ASP A 72 -28.98 -8.24 -23.61
CA ASP A 72 -27.58 -7.92 -23.40
C ASP A 72 -26.74 -9.17 -23.10
N ASN A 73 -27.35 -10.20 -22.50
CA ASN A 73 -26.71 -11.50 -22.28
C ASN A 73 -26.40 -12.19 -23.61
N VAL A 74 -27.30 -12.08 -24.59
CA VAL A 74 -27.10 -12.63 -25.94
C VAL A 74 -26.03 -11.83 -26.68
N LYS A 75 -26.01 -10.50 -26.54
CA LYS A 75 -24.92 -9.67 -27.08
C LYS A 75 -23.57 -10.10 -26.52
N TYR A 76 -23.47 -10.22 -25.20
CA TYR A 76 -22.23 -10.59 -24.52
C TYR A 76 -21.75 -11.99 -24.93
N PHE A 77 -22.66 -12.95 -25.04
CA PHE A 77 -22.38 -14.30 -25.54
C PHE A 77 -21.79 -14.26 -26.97
N CYS A 78 -22.43 -13.51 -27.88
CA CYS A 78 -21.95 -13.38 -29.26
C CYS A 78 -20.54 -12.77 -29.29
N LEU A 79 -20.29 -11.75 -28.47
CA LEU A 79 -18.97 -11.14 -28.35
C LEU A 79 -17.92 -12.12 -27.81
N GLN A 80 -18.29 -13.03 -26.89
CA GLN A 80 -17.36 -14.06 -26.39
C GLN A 80 -17.00 -15.10 -27.45
N VAL A 81 -17.92 -15.46 -28.35
CA VAL A 81 -17.60 -16.36 -29.49
C VAL A 81 -16.61 -15.68 -30.43
N ILE A 82 -16.83 -14.40 -30.74
CA ILE A 82 -15.94 -13.61 -31.60
C ILE A 82 -14.56 -13.44 -30.93
N GLU A 83 -14.52 -13.17 -29.63
CA GLU A 83 -13.28 -13.08 -28.87
C GLU A 83 -12.48 -14.39 -28.96
N HIS A 84 -13.12 -15.54 -28.77
CA HIS A 84 -12.46 -16.84 -28.86
C HIS A 84 -11.80 -17.01 -30.23
N TYR A 85 -12.52 -16.68 -31.31
CA TYR A 85 -11.98 -16.72 -32.66
C TYR A 85 -10.77 -15.79 -32.85
N LEU A 86 -10.85 -14.54 -32.35
CA LEU A 86 -9.74 -13.58 -32.42
C LEU A 86 -8.49 -14.05 -31.65
N ARG A 87 -8.67 -14.80 -30.55
CA ARG A 87 -7.55 -15.35 -29.75
C ARG A 87 -6.92 -16.59 -30.38
N THR A 88 -7.71 -17.53 -30.88
CA THR A 88 -7.23 -18.87 -31.28
C THR A 88 -7.05 -19.03 -32.79
N GLY A 89 -8.02 -18.58 -33.57
CA GLY A 89 -8.10 -18.87 -35.01
C GLY A 89 -7.59 -17.75 -35.90
N TYR A 90 -7.69 -16.49 -35.46
CA TYR A 90 -7.44 -15.34 -36.33
C TYR A 90 -5.99 -15.23 -36.81
N LYS A 91 -5.01 -15.53 -35.94
CA LYS A 91 -3.58 -15.57 -36.31
C LYS A 91 -3.27 -16.62 -37.37
N CYS A 92 -3.95 -17.78 -37.35
CA CYS A 92 -3.66 -18.92 -38.23
C CYS A 92 -4.48 -18.93 -39.54
N ASN A 93 -5.72 -18.43 -39.51
CA ASN A 93 -6.65 -18.41 -40.66
C ASN A 93 -6.68 -17.05 -41.40
N SER A 94 -5.53 -16.39 -41.48
CA SER A 94 -5.35 -15.00 -41.93
C SER A 94 -5.46 -14.78 -43.46
N GLY A 95 -6.55 -15.20 -44.09
CA GLY A 95 -6.86 -14.79 -45.47
C GLY A 95 -7.27 -13.30 -45.56
N PRO A 96 -7.07 -12.62 -46.71
CA PRO A 96 -7.44 -11.21 -46.88
C PRO A 96 -8.95 -10.98 -46.76
N GLU A 97 -9.77 -11.99 -47.06
CA GLU A 97 -11.23 -11.94 -46.94
C GLU A 97 -11.70 -11.95 -45.48
N GLN A 98 -11.15 -12.84 -44.65
CA GLN A 98 -11.47 -12.91 -43.23
C GLN A 98 -11.05 -11.64 -42.49
N HIS A 99 -9.91 -11.05 -42.87
CA HIS A 99 -9.47 -9.75 -42.35
C HIS A 99 -10.46 -8.63 -42.69
N ALA A 100 -10.93 -8.57 -43.96
CA ALA A 100 -11.93 -7.59 -44.37
C ALA A 100 -13.25 -7.76 -43.61
N GLN A 101 -13.68 -8.99 -43.35
CA GLN A 101 -14.89 -9.30 -42.59
C GLN A 101 -14.78 -8.85 -41.12
N VAL A 102 -13.64 -9.06 -40.46
CA VAL A 102 -13.42 -8.58 -39.08
C VAL A 102 -13.42 -7.05 -39.04
N ARG A 103 -12.73 -6.37 -39.97
CA ARG A 103 -12.75 -4.90 -40.06
C ARG A 103 -14.16 -4.37 -40.32
N GLN A 104 -14.90 -4.99 -41.23
CA GLN A 104 -16.28 -4.60 -41.53
C GLN A 104 -17.18 -4.77 -40.32
N PHE A 105 -17.03 -5.87 -39.55
CA PHE A 105 -17.76 -6.08 -38.31
C PHE A 105 -17.46 -5.00 -37.28
N LEU A 106 -16.18 -4.75 -37.00
CA LEU A 106 -15.78 -3.74 -36.01
C LEU A 106 -16.29 -2.35 -36.40
N ALA A 107 -16.10 -1.93 -37.66
CA ALA A 107 -16.59 -0.65 -38.15
C ALA A 107 -18.12 -0.55 -38.14
N GLY A 108 -18.83 -1.62 -38.53
CA GLY A 108 -20.29 -1.68 -38.53
C GLY A 108 -20.86 -1.61 -37.11
N TRP A 109 -20.24 -2.31 -36.16
CA TRP A 109 -20.66 -2.25 -34.76
C TRP A 109 -20.45 -0.85 -34.18
N SER A 110 -19.28 -0.25 -34.42
CA SER A 110 -18.97 1.11 -33.97
C SER A 110 -19.92 2.14 -34.58
N GLY A 111 -20.26 1.99 -35.86
CA GLY A 111 -21.29 2.81 -36.50
C GLY A 111 -22.66 2.69 -35.84
N ASN A 112 -23.10 1.47 -35.50
CA ASN A 112 -24.36 1.25 -34.79
C ASN A 112 -24.34 1.83 -33.37
N PHE A 113 -23.21 1.70 -32.66
CA PHE A 113 -23.04 2.20 -31.31
C PHE A 113 -23.03 3.74 -31.25
N ILE A 114 -22.28 4.37 -32.16
CA ILE A 114 -22.16 5.82 -32.27
C ILE A 114 -23.51 6.44 -32.64
N ASN A 115 -24.22 5.88 -33.64
CA ASN A 115 -25.48 6.42 -34.14
C ASN A 115 -26.73 5.90 -33.39
N GLY A 116 -26.58 4.98 -32.45
CA GLY A 116 -27.70 4.39 -31.72
C GLY A 116 -28.46 5.41 -30.87
N ASN A 117 -29.70 5.13 -30.50
CA ASN A 117 -30.44 6.00 -29.56
C ASN A 117 -30.23 5.60 -28.09
N VAL A 118 -29.80 4.37 -27.81
CA VAL A 118 -29.62 3.83 -26.46
C VAL A 118 -28.14 3.61 -26.18
N GLU A 119 -27.66 4.05 -25.01
CA GLU A 119 -26.28 3.79 -24.57
C GLU A 119 -26.14 2.34 -24.09
N GLU A 120 -25.18 1.62 -24.67
CA GLU A 120 -24.89 0.23 -24.28
C GLU A 120 -24.27 0.16 -22.88
N LYS A 121 -24.51 -0.96 -22.18
CA LYS A 121 -23.95 -1.19 -20.83
C LYS A 121 -22.41 -1.22 -20.86
N SER A 122 -21.79 -0.77 -19.77
CA SER A 122 -20.32 -0.64 -19.65
C SER A 122 -19.58 -1.95 -20.00
N TYR A 123 -20.08 -3.10 -19.53
CA TYR A 123 -19.43 -4.39 -19.82
C TYR A 123 -19.47 -4.78 -21.31
N VAL A 124 -20.49 -4.36 -22.08
CA VAL A 124 -20.56 -4.60 -23.53
C VAL A 124 -19.54 -3.73 -24.25
N ARG A 125 -19.45 -2.45 -23.88
CA ARG A 125 -18.46 -1.50 -24.43
C ARG A 125 -17.03 -1.97 -24.18
N ASN A 126 -16.73 -2.37 -22.94
CA ASN A 126 -15.43 -2.92 -22.57
C ASN A 126 -15.13 -4.20 -23.37
N LYS A 127 -16.14 -5.06 -23.59
CA LYS A 127 -15.96 -6.27 -24.37
C LYS A 127 -15.62 -5.99 -25.82
N VAL A 128 -16.24 -4.98 -26.42
CA VAL A 128 -15.91 -4.57 -27.80
C VAL A 128 -14.51 -3.95 -27.88
N ALA A 129 -14.11 -3.13 -26.90
CA ALA A 129 -12.76 -2.60 -26.83
C ALA A 129 -11.70 -3.73 -26.78
N GLN A 130 -11.98 -4.83 -26.07
CA GLN A 130 -11.14 -6.05 -26.10
C GLN A 130 -11.06 -6.67 -27.50
N LEU A 131 -12.16 -6.75 -28.26
CA LEU A 131 -12.12 -7.27 -29.63
C LEU A 131 -11.25 -6.39 -30.54
N TYR A 132 -11.36 -5.07 -30.41
CA TYR A 132 -10.51 -4.11 -31.12
C TYR A 132 -9.03 -4.30 -30.77
N SER A 133 -8.70 -4.46 -29.49
CA SER A 133 -7.33 -4.71 -29.04
C SER A 133 -6.77 -6.02 -29.60
N LEU A 134 -7.54 -7.12 -29.54
CA LEU A 134 -7.12 -8.41 -30.10
C LEU A 134 -6.87 -8.35 -31.60
N ALA A 135 -7.73 -7.65 -32.35
CA ALA A 135 -7.52 -7.40 -33.78
C ALA A 135 -6.28 -6.52 -34.01
N PHE A 136 -6.13 -5.44 -33.24
CA PHE A 136 -5.00 -4.51 -33.32
C PHE A 136 -3.65 -5.22 -33.17
N VAL A 137 -3.51 -6.05 -32.14
CA VAL A 137 -2.29 -6.81 -31.84
C VAL A 137 -1.85 -7.74 -32.98
N VAL A 138 -2.79 -8.18 -33.81
CA VAL A 138 -2.58 -9.15 -34.88
C VAL A 138 -2.46 -8.47 -36.25
N ASP A 139 -3.15 -7.34 -36.47
CA ASP A 139 -3.21 -6.66 -37.76
C ASP A 139 -2.30 -5.44 -37.86
N TYR A 140 -2.06 -4.73 -36.76
CA TYR A 140 -1.13 -3.62 -36.72
C TYR A 140 0.29 -4.15 -36.43
N PRO A 141 1.34 -3.70 -37.16
CA PRO A 141 1.33 -2.59 -38.12
C PRO A 141 1.20 -2.98 -39.61
N GLN A 142 1.22 -4.27 -39.95
CA GLN A 142 1.42 -4.71 -41.34
C GLN A 142 0.14 -4.73 -42.19
N ARG A 143 -0.97 -5.23 -41.62
CA ARG A 143 -2.25 -5.40 -42.34
C ARG A 143 -3.19 -4.20 -42.20
N TRP A 144 -3.08 -3.48 -41.08
CA TRP A 144 -3.90 -2.31 -40.81
C TRP A 144 -3.07 -1.13 -40.31
N PRO A 145 -2.26 -0.49 -41.19
CA PRO A 145 -1.37 0.60 -40.80
C PRO A 145 -2.12 1.88 -40.35
N THR A 146 -3.32 2.13 -40.89
CA THR A 146 -4.15 3.32 -40.58
C THR A 146 -5.08 3.12 -39.39
N PHE A 147 -4.92 2.06 -38.58
CA PHE A 147 -5.86 1.71 -37.50
C PHE A 147 -6.22 2.89 -36.58
N ILE A 148 -5.20 3.61 -36.09
CA ILE A 148 -5.38 4.74 -35.18
C ILE A 148 -6.02 5.94 -35.89
N GLU A 149 -5.68 6.18 -37.16
CA GLU A 149 -6.25 7.26 -37.97
C GLU A 149 -7.73 7.00 -38.27
N ASP A 150 -8.06 5.77 -38.67
CA ASP A 150 -9.43 5.32 -38.91
C ASP A 150 -10.28 5.49 -37.64
N LEU A 151 -9.73 5.14 -36.47
CA LEU A 151 -10.43 5.26 -35.20
C LEU A 151 -10.58 6.73 -34.77
N ALA A 152 -9.51 7.53 -34.88
CA ALA A 152 -9.55 8.96 -34.56
C ALA A 152 -10.50 9.75 -35.48
N GLY A 153 -10.63 9.33 -36.74
CA GLY A 153 -11.59 9.88 -37.69
C GLY A 153 -13.05 9.77 -37.23
N THR A 154 -13.37 8.86 -36.30
CA THR A 154 -14.72 8.73 -35.74
C THR A 154 -15.05 9.74 -34.65
N LEU A 155 -14.07 10.45 -34.09
CA LEU A 155 -14.27 11.36 -32.96
C LEU A 155 -15.21 12.54 -33.28
N VAL A 156 -15.38 12.86 -34.57
CA VAL A 156 -16.33 13.87 -35.06
C VAL A 156 -17.78 13.56 -34.71
N TYR A 157 -18.10 12.31 -34.35
CA TYR A 157 -19.45 11.87 -34.00
C TYR A 157 -19.80 12.04 -32.50
N GLY A 158 -18.95 12.71 -31.72
CA GLY A 158 -19.24 13.13 -30.35
C GLY A 158 -18.86 12.13 -29.26
N ASP A 159 -19.42 12.32 -28.05
CA ASP A 159 -18.99 11.65 -26.80
C ASP A 159 -18.91 10.13 -26.87
N ARG A 160 -19.82 9.48 -27.61
CA ARG A 160 -19.82 8.02 -27.73
C ARG A 160 -18.62 7.50 -28.51
N ALA A 161 -18.22 8.22 -29.56
CA ALA A 161 -17.02 7.88 -30.30
C ALA A 161 -15.77 8.10 -29.44
N VAL A 162 -15.74 9.17 -28.63
CA VAL A 162 -14.66 9.45 -27.67
C VAL A 162 -14.56 8.34 -26.62
N ASP A 163 -15.68 7.91 -26.01
CA ASP A 163 -15.72 6.81 -25.03
C ASP A 163 -15.15 5.52 -25.63
N LEU A 164 -15.59 5.13 -26.82
CA LEU A 164 -15.10 3.93 -27.50
C LEU A 164 -13.60 4.05 -27.83
N PHE A 165 -13.16 5.19 -28.37
CA PHE A 165 -11.76 5.46 -28.70
C PHE A 165 -10.86 5.31 -27.47
N LEU A 166 -11.21 5.97 -26.36
CA LEU A 166 -10.42 5.94 -25.14
C LEU A 166 -10.40 4.54 -24.49
N ARG A 167 -11.52 3.82 -24.47
CA ARG A 167 -11.57 2.43 -23.98
C ARG A 167 -10.70 1.50 -24.82
N ILE A 168 -10.68 1.66 -26.14
CA ILE A 168 -9.82 0.89 -27.04
C ILE A 168 -8.35 1.17 -26.71
N LEU A 169 -7.95 2.44 -26.58
CA LEU A 169 -6.57 2.79 -26.22
C LEU A 169 -6.17 2.23 -24.85
N HIS A 170 -7.06 2.33 -23.85
CA HIS A 170 -6.85 1.75 -22.53
C HIS A 170 -6.71 0.23 -22.58
N THR A 171 -7.47 -0.46 -23.43
CA THR A 171 -7.40 -1.93 -23.55
C THR A 171 -6.14 -2.37 -24.31
N ILE A 172 -5.71 -1.60 -25.31
CA ILE A 172 -4.45 -1.82 -26.03
C ILE A 172 -3.26 -1.72 -25.07
N ASP A 173 -3.30 -0.78 -24.11
CA ASP A 173 -2.25 -0.67 -23.09
C ASP A 173 -2.12 -1.98 -22.29
N GLY A 174 -3.24 -2.52 -21.78
CA GLY A 174 -3.25 -3.80 -21.08
C GLY A 174 -2.69 -4.98 -21.88
N ASP A 175 -2.96 -5.07 -23.19
CA ASP A 175 -2.51 -6.22 -24.00
C ASP A 175 -1.07 -6.06 -24.58
N VAL A 176 -0.56 -4.83 -24.69
CA VAL A 176 0.68 -4.51 -25.45
C VAL A 176 1.76 -3.80 -24.62
N VAL A 177 1.35 -2.97 -23.66
CA VAL A 177 2.22 -2.04 -22.96
C VAL A 177 2.47 -2.47 -21.53
N ASP A 178 1.42 -2.97 -20.85
CA ASP A 178 1.47 -3.37 -19.45
C ASP A 178 2.56 -4.42 -19.22
N ARG A 179 3.45 -4.11 -18.28
CA ARG A 179 4.62 -4.93 -17.95
C ARG A 179 4.34 -5.91 -16.81
N GLU A 180 3.22 -5.73 -16.11
CA GLU A 180 2.81 -6.59 -15.00
C GLU A 180 2.19 -7.90 -15.49
N ILE A 181 1.72 -7.92 -16.75
CA ILE A 181 1.25 -9.14 -17.41
C ILE A 181 2.44 -9.91 -17.99
N PRO A 182 2.70 -11.15 -17.52
CA PRO A 182 3.80 -11.95 -18.02
C PRO A 182 3.53 -12.39 -19.46
N HIS A 183 4.30 -11.85 -20.40
CA HIS A 183 4.25 -12.22 -21.82
C HIS A 183 5.34 -13.21 -22.20
N THR A 184 5.06 -14.04 -23.20
CA THR A 184 6.07 -14.90 -23.82
C THR A 184 7.15 -14.07 -24.55
N ALA A 185 8.31 -14.66 -24.83
CA ALA A 185 9.39 -13.96 -25.53
C ALA A 185 8.98 -13.45 -26.93
N GLU A 186 8.15 -14.24 -27.65
CA GLU A 186 7.62 -13.86 -28.95
C GLU A 186 6.64 -12.68 -28.86
N GLU A 187 5.78 -12.69 -27.84
CA GLU A 187 4.83 -11.59 -27.58
C GLU A 187 5.56 -10.31 -27.18
N ASN A 188 6.61 -10.39 -26.37
CA ASN A 188 7.44 -9.24 -26.03
C ASN A 188 8.11 -8.61 -27.26
N ALA A 189 8.64 -9.42 -28.18
CA ALA A 189 9.24 -8.94 -29.42
C ALA A 189 8.20 -8.26 -30.32
N ARG A 190 7.01 -8.85 -30.46
CA ARG A 190 5.90 -8.25 -31.20
C ARG A 190 5.42 -6.94 -30.56
N ASN A 191 5.22 -6.92 -29.25
CA ASN A 191 4.75 -5.76 -28.51
C ASN A 191 5.77 -4.61 -28.58
N ALA A 192 7.08 -4.91 -28.58
CA ALA A 192 8.13 -3.92 -28.85
C ALA A 192 8.00 -3.33 -30.27
N ALA A 193 7.83 -4.18 -31.29
CA ALA A 193 7.66 -3.73 -32.68
C ALA A 193 6.40 -2.87 -32.88
N ILE A 194 5.28 -3.21 -32.21
CA ILE A 194 4.06 -2.41 -32.22
C ILE A 194 4.33 -1.03 -31.61
N LYS A 195 4.96 -0.97 -30.43
CA LYS A 195 5.27 0.30 -29.75
C LYS A 195 6.20 1.18 -30.58
N ASP A 196 7.25 0.62 -31.16
CA ASP A 196 8.19 1.38 -32.00
C ASP A 196 7.50 1.90 -33.26
N ARG A 197 6.61 1.11 -33.88
CA ARG A 197 5.82 1.61 -35.00
C ARG A 197 4.85 2.71 -34.57
N MET A 198 4.17 2.58 -33.43
CA MET A 198 3.28 3.63 -32.93
C MET A 198 4.04 4.91 -32.66
N ARG A 199 5.27 4.84 -32.13
CA ARG A 199 6.14 6.03 -31.99
C ARG A 199 6.37 6.71 -33.33
N GLU A 200 6.66 5.93 -34.37
CA GLU A 200 6.90 6.44 -35.72
C GLU A 200 5.63 7.02 -36.38
N THR A 201 4.48 6.37 -36.22
CA THR A 201 3.28 6.72 -37.01
C THR A 201 2.28 7.60 -36.28
N CYS A 202 2.27 7.57 -34.94
CA CYS A 202 1.23 8.20 -34.13
C CYS A 202 1.78 9.32 -33.22
N PHE A 203 3.10 9.42 -33.07
CA PHE A 203 3.74 10.35 -32.11
C PHE A 203 4.92 11.16 -32.67
N LEU A 204 5.37 10.96 -33.92
CA LEU A 204 6.48 11.76 -34.48
C LEU A 204 6.11 13.22 -34.70
N ALA A 205 7.01 14.10 -34.27
CA ALA A 205 6.93 15.54 -34.50
C ALA A 205 7.25 15.90 -35.98
N PRO A 206 6.74 17.03 -36.52
CA PRO A 206 6.82 17.38 -37.95
C PRO A 206 8.23 17.69 -38.51
N ASN A 207 9.31 17.56 -37.73
CA ASN A 207 10.62 18.14 -38.05
C ASN A 207 11.64 17.15 -38.65
N SER A 208 11.22 15.95 -39.06
CA SER A 208 12.07 15.09 -39.89
C SER A 208 11.95 15.50 -41.35
N ILE A 209 13.09 15.72 -42.01
CA ILE A 209 13.27 16.13 -43.42
C ILE A 209 12.56 15.18 -44.41
N VAL A 210 12.01 14.05 -43.93
CA VAL A 210 11.40 12.98 -44.73
C VAL A 210 9.96 13.26 -45.17
N GLN A 211 9.24 14.26 -44.64
CA GLN A 211 7.81 14.41 -44.95
C GLN A 211 7.35 15.83 -45.30
N ALA A 212 7.67 16.29 -46.51
CA ALA A 212 6.91 17.33 -47.19
C ALA A 212 5.52 16.84 -47.68
N ASN A 213 5.19 15.55 -47.49
CA ASN A 213 3.98 14.90 -48.01
C ASN A 213 3.01 14.37 -46.93
N ALA A 214 3.24 14.61 -45.63
CA ALA A 214 2.45 14.03 -44.53
C ALA A 214 1.52 15.03 -43.81
N ALA A 215 0.74 15.79 -44.57
CA ALA A 215 -0.24 16.73 -44.02
C ALA A 215 -1.45 16.07 -43.31
N HIS A 216 -1.50 14.73 -43.20
CA HIS A 216 -2.66 13.97 -42.74
C HIS A 216 -2.39 12.93 -41.64
N GLN A 217 -1.19 12.91 -41.05
CA GLN A 217 -0.87 11.92 -40.02
C GLN A 217 -1.47 12.33 -38.66
N THR A 218 -2.27 11.44 -38.07
CA THR A 218 -2.93 11.72 -36.78
C THR A 218 -1.92 11.62 -35.64
N GLN A 219 -1.66 12.73 -34.96
CA GLN A 219 -0.87 12.74 -33.72
C GLN A 219 -1.76 12.48 -32.52
N LEU A 220 -1.53 11.37 -31.81
CA LEU A 220 -2.33 11.01 -30.64
C LEU A 220 -2.28 12.07 -29.54
N ALA A 221 -1.12 12.71 -29.35
CA ALA A 221 -0.99 13.83 -28.41
C ALA A 221 -1.86 15.04 -28.79
N ASP A 222 -2.10 15.30 -30.07
CA ASP A 222 -3.02 16.37 -30.48
C ASP A 222 -4.49 15.96 -30.31
N VAL A 223 -4.81 14.70 -30.58
CA VAL A 223 -6.14 14.14 -30.36
C VAL A 223 -6.52 14.22 -28.89
N TRP A 224 -5.63 13.79 -27.99
CA TRP A 224 -5.87 13.89 -26.54
C TRP A 224 -6.04 15.33 -26.10
N TYR A 225 -5.18 16.24 -26.57
CA TYR A 225 -5.34 17.66 -26.24
C TYR A 225 -6.68 18.22 -26.71
N TRP A 226 -7.13 17.86 -27.91
CA TRP A 226 -8.43 18.26 -28.44
C TRP A 226 -9.56 17.73 -27.55
N ILE A 227 -9.53 16.46 -27.16
CA ILE A 227 -10.53 15.87 -26.24
C ILE A 227 -10.55 16.64 -24.92
N LEU A 228 -9.37 16.91 -24.33
CA LEU A 228 -9.21 17.55 -23.03
C LEU A 228 -9.58 19.05 -23.01
N THR A 229 -9.57 19.72 -24.17
CA THR A 229 -9.93 21.16 -24.29
C THR A 229 -11.32 21.40 -24.85
N SER A 230 -11.98 20.36 -25.38
CA SER A 230 -13.30 20.48 -25.99
C SER A 230 -14.39 20.64 -24.93
N GLY A 231 -14.96 21.84 -24.81
CA GLY A 231 -16.01 22.16 -23.82
C GLY A 231 -17.36 21.46 -24.03
N GLY A 232 -17.48 20.53 -24.98
CA GLY A 232 -18.66 19.72 -25.22
C GLY A 232 -18.52 18.25 -24.78
N ILE A 233 -17.32 17.82 -24.39
CA ILE A 233 -17.07 16.44 -23.96
C ILE A 233 -17.43 16.25 -22.50
N ARG A 234 -18.10 15.15 -22.16
CA ARG A 234 -18.45 14.83 -20.77
C ARG A 234 -17.21 14.72 -19.87
N THR A 235 -17.32 15.17 -18.63
CA THR A 235 -16.21 15.19 -17.67
C THR A 235 -15.64 13.81 -17.34
N ASP A 236 -16.47 12.76 -17.31
CA ASP A 236 -16.00 11.38 -17.12
C ASP A 236 -15.06 10.93 -18.25
N LEU A 237 -15.30 11.38 -19.48
CA LEU A 237 -14.45 11.07 -20.63
C LEU A 237 -13.17 11.91 -20.64
N VAL A 238 -13.21 13.14 -20.11
CA VAL A 238 -12.01 13.95 -19.87
C VAL A 238 -11.10 13.26 -18.86
N CYS A 239 -11.67 12.72 -17.77
CA CYS A 239 -10.94 11.94 -16.76
C CYS A 239 -10.34 10.66 -17.37
N LEU A 240 -11.14 9.88 -18.11
CA LEU A 240 -10.65 8.69 -18.82
C LEU A 240 -9.53 9.03 -19.82
N CYS A 241 -9.59 10.20 -20.48
CA CYS A 241 -8.55 10.64 -21.39
C CYS A 241 -7.24 10.93 -20.64
N LEU A 242 -7.30 11.53 -19.44
CA LEU A 242 -6.12 11.75 -18.59
C LEU A 242 -5.50 10.41 -18.14
N ASP A 243 -6.33 9.42 -17.81
CA ASP A 243 -5.86 8.09 -17.45
C ASP A 243 -5.15 7.41 -18.63
N VAL A 244 -5.71 7.50 -19.84
CA VAL A 244 -5.07 7.01 -21.07
C VAL A 244 -3.74 7.74 -21.33
N VAL A 245 -3.68 9.06 -21.15
CA VAL A 245 -2.43 9.82 -21.29
C VAL A 245 -1.39 9.33 -20.27
N ALA A 246 -1.78 9.06 -19.03
CA ALA A 246 -0.92 8.55 -17.97
C ALA A 246 -0.32 7.18 -18.31
N LEU A 247 -1.12 6.26 -18.84
CA LEU A 247 -0.69 4.93 -19.27
C LEU A 247 0.39 5.00 -20.36
N TYR A 248 0.13 5.81 -21.39
CA TYR A 248 1.01 5.93 -22.56
C TYR A 248 2.27 6.75 -22.27
N ALA A 249 2.24 7.67 -21.30
CA ALA A 249 3.37 8.50 -20.89
C ALA A 249 4.64 7.68 -20.57
N SER A 250 4.47 6.46 -20.08
CA SER A 250 5.55 5.55 -19.67
C SER A 250 6.52 5.18 -20.81
N TRP A 251 6.07 5.21 -22.07
CA TRP A 251 6.86 4.74 -23.21
C TRP A 251 6.91 5.70 -24.42
N ILE A 252 6.10 6.74 -24.51
CA ILE A 252 6.22 7.74 -25.61
C ILE A 252 7.37 8.73 -25.36
N ASP A 253 7.57 9.77 -26.17
CA ASP A 253 8.50 10.87 -25.85
C ASP A 253 7.85 11.82 -24.83
N ILE A 254 8.59 12.22 -23.78
CA ILE A 254 8.07 13.11 -22.74
C ILE A 254 7.82 14.52 -23.28
N GLY A 255 8.59 14.99 -24.27
CA GLY A 255 8.44 16.33 -24.84
C GLY A 255 7.07 16.59 -25.49
N LEU A 256 6.35 15.52 -25.86
CA LEU A 256 5.00 15.60 -26.42
C LEU A 256 3.96 16.03 -25.38
N LEU A 257 4.19 15.70 -24.10
CA LEU A 257 3.27 15.97 -22.99
C LEU A 257 3.83 17.01 -22.00
N ALA A 258 5.15 17.13 -21.89
CA ALA A 258 5.83 18.08 -21.00
C ALA A 258 6.19 19.38 -21.74
N ASN A 259 5.18 20.07 -22.26
CA ASN A 259 5.32 21.37 -22.93
C ASN A 259 4.32 22.39 -22.37
N GLN A 260 4.51 23.67 -22.69
CA GLN A 260 3.69 24.76 -22.15
C GLN A 260 2.19 24.58 -22.44
N ARG A 261 1.85 24.08 -23.63
CA ARG A 261 0.46 23.83 -24.04
C ARG A 261 -0.25 22.86 -23.08
N TYR A 262 0.42 21.78 -22.70
CA TYR A 262 -0.11 20.83 -21.73
C TYR A 262 -0.06 21.36 -20.29
N ALA A 263 0.95 22.17 -19.94
CA ALA A 263 1.01 22.82 -18.63
C ALA A 263 -0.20 23.74 -18.38
N ASP A 264 -0.55 24.58 -19.36
CA ASP A 264 -1.71 25.46 -19.28
C ASP A 264 -3.03 24.66 -19.19
N LEU A 265 -3.10 23.52 -19.91
CA LEU A 265 -4.23 22.60 -19.85
C LEU A 265 -4.40 21.97 -18.46
N PHE A 266 -3.32 21.44 -17.88
CA PHE A 266 -3.38 20.85 -16.53
C PHE A 266 -3.80 21.89 -15.50
N LEU A 267 -3.30 23.12 -15.61
CA LEU A 267 -3.73 24.22 -14.73
C LEU A 267 -5.24 24.50 -14.85
N ALA A 268 -5.77 24.54 -16.07
CA ALA A 268 -7.21 24.73 -16.31
C ALA A 268 -8.05 23.57 -15.75
N LEU A 269 -7.62 22.32 -15.96
CA LEU A 269 -8.33 21.13 -15.48
C LEU A 269 -8.27 20.98 -13.95
N MET A 270 -7.17 21.39 -13.30
CA MET A 270 -7.09 21.42 -11.84
C MET A 270 -8.03 22.45 -11.20
N GLY A 271 -8.41 23.49 -11.95
CA GLY A 271 -9.48 24.39 -11.56
C GLY A 271 -10.86 23.71 -11.48
N GLN A 272 -11.03 22.53 -12.09
CA GLN A 272 -12.27 21.76 -12.09
C GLN A 272 -12.21 20.63 -11.05
N PRO A 273 -13.02 20.65 -9.97
CA PRO A 273 -12.93 19.68 -8.87
C PRO A 273 -12.99 18.21 -9.32
N LEU A 274 -13.87 17.89 -10.28
CA LEU A 274 -14.08 16.53 -10.79
C LEU A 274 -12.89 15.94 -11.54
N CYS A 275 -11.98 16.79 -12.06
CA CYS A 275 -10.83 16.35 -12.86
C CYS A 275 -9.54 16.28 -12.04
N ARG A 276 -9.51 16.85 -10.83
CA ARG A 276 -8.28 17.05 -10.05
C ARG A 276 -7.54 15.74 -9.76
N GLU A 277 -8.27 14.70 -9.40
CA GLU A 277 -7.72 13.37 -9.11
C GLU A 277 -7.00 12.78 -10.34
N SER A 278 -7.68 12.73 -11.48
CA SER A 278 -7.10 12.23 -12.73
C SER A 278 -5.92 13.09 -13.20
N VAL A 279 -5.95 14.41 -13.00
CA VAL A 279 -4.78 15.27 -13.30
C VAL A 279 -3.61 14.94 -12.39
N CYS A 280 -3.84 14.75 -11.09
CA CYS A 280 -2.78 14.39 -10.15
C CYS A 280 -2.15 13.03 -10.49
N SER A 281 -2.98 12.04 -10.83
CA SER A 281 -2.54 10.72 -11.30
C SER A 281 -1.70 10.83 -12.59
N CYS A 282 -2.20 11.58 -13.58
CA CYS A 282 -1.49 11.80 -14.84
C CYS A 282 -0.13 12.51 -14.64
N LEU A 283 -0.08 13.57 -13.83
CA LEU A 283 1.17 14.26 -13.52
C LEU A 283 2.14 13.33 -12.77
N SER A 284 1.64 12.48 -11.87
CA SER A 284 2.46 11.50 -11.15
C SER A 284 3.10 10.50 -12.11
N ALA A 285 2.36 10.02 -13.12
CA ALA A 285 2.89 9.13 -14.15
C ALA A 285 3.98 9.80 -15.02
N LEU A 286 3.78 11.07 -15.41
CA LEU A 286 4.79 11.87 -16.13
C LEU A 286 6.07 12.06 -15.29
N VAL A 287 5.90 12.28 -13.99
CA VAL A 287 6.99 12.41 -13.02
C VAL A 287 7.63 11.06 -12.69
N ALA A 288 6.95 9.93 -12.85
CA ALA A 288 7.58 8.61 -12.65
C ALA A 288 8.54 8.23 -13.79
N LYS A 289 8.37 8.82 -14.98
CA LYS A 289 9.14 8.46 -16.18
C LYS A 289 10.65 8.65 -16.03
N GLY A 290 11.42 7.65 -16.44
CA GLY A 290 12.88 7.70 -16.48
C GLY A 290 13.41 8.73 -17.48
N MET A 291 14.28 9.63 -17.02
CA MET A 291 14.98 10.63 -17.84
C MET A 291 16.28 11.07 -17.15
N PRO A 292 17.19 11.79 -17.83
CA PRO A 292 18.40 12.34 -17.21
C PRO A 292 18.09 13.22 -16.00
N ALA A 293 18.91 13.12 -14.95
CA ALA A 293 18.60 13.73 -13.66
C ALA A 293 18.46 15.26 -13.73
N GLU A 294 19.29 15.96 -14.49
CA GLU A 294 19.21 17.42 -14.64
C GLU A 294 17.89 17.86 -15.30
N ALA A 295 17.51 17.20 -16.40
CA ALA A 295 16.23 17.44 -17.06
C ALA A 295 15.05 17.08 -16.16
N LYS A 296 15.19 16.04 -15.32
CA LYS A 296 14.16 15.63 -14.36
C LYS A 296 13.90 16.70 -13.30
N VAL A 297 14.97 17.28 -12.74
CA VAL A 297 14.86 18.36 -11.75
C VAL A 297 14.09 19.53 -12.34
N SER A 298 14.45 19.97 -13.56
CA SER A 298 13.73 21.07 -14.22
C SER A 298 12.25 20.76 -14.46
N LEU A 299 11.92 19.54 -14.88
CA LEU A 299 10.53 19.12 -15.10
C LEU A 299 9.74 19.13 -13.78
N VAL A 300 10.30 18.53 -12.73
CA VAL A 300 9.65 18.45 -11.42
C VAL A 300 9.41 19.83 -10.82
N GLU A 301 10.39 20.74 -10.91
CA GLU A 301 10.21 22.11 -10.43
C GLU A 301 9.14 22.86 -11.24
N SER A 302 9.07 22.68 -12.56
CA SER A 302 8.03 23.31 -13.38
C SER A 302 6.61 22.89 -12.98
N TYR A 303 6.41 21.61 -12.64
CA TYR A 303 5.11 21.14 -12.14
C TYR A 303 4.85 21.58 -10.70
N ALA A 304 5.87 21.67 -9.85
CA ALA A 304 5.71 22.24 -8.51
C ALA A 304 5.30 23.72 -8.57
N GLU A 305 5.86 24.50 -9.50
CA GLU A 305 5.43 25.88 -9.75
C GLU A 305 3.99 25.96 -10.28
N LEU A 306 3.60 25.03 -11.15
CA LEU A 306 2.24 24.91 -11.66
C LEU A 306 1.24 24.65 -10.51
N LEU A 307 1.53 23.69 -9.63
CA LEU A 307 0.71 23.41 -8.43
C LEU A 307 0.62 24.63 -7.49
N LYS A 308 1.73 25.34 -7.32
CA LYS A 308 1.77 26.57 -6.52
C LYS A 308 0.92 27.68 -7.15
N GLY A 309 1.02 27.87 -8.47
CA GLY A 309 0.20 28.83 -9.22
C GLY A 309 -1.29 28.51 -9.18
N ALA A 310 -1.64 27.23 -9.10
CA ALA A 310 -3.01 26.75 -8.90
C ALA A 310 -3.53 26.91 -7.46
N GLY A 311 -2.69 27.30 -6.50
CA GLY A 311 -3.06 27.39 -5.08
C GLY A 311 -3.23 26.04 -4.39
N LEU A 312 -2.72 24.95 -4.97
CA LEU A 312 -2.92 23.58 -4.46
C LEU A 312 -1.84 23.12 -3.48
N MET A 313 -0.83 23.96 -3.24
CA MET A 313 0.22 23.68 -2.25
C MET A 313 -0.27 23.88 -0.80
N ASP A 314 -1.48 24.41 -0.62
CA ASP A 314 -2.14 24.58 0.68
C ASP A 314 -3.63 24.22 0.56
N PRO A 315 -3.98 22.91 0.43
CA PRO A 315 -5.38 22.49 0.32
C PRO A 315 -6.20 22.88 1.54
N SER A 316 -7.51 23.11 1.37
CA SER A 316 -8.41 23.31 2.50
C SER A 316 -8.67 21.99 3.24
N ASP A 317 -8.99 22.07 4.53
CA ASP A 317 -9.33 20.89 5.35
C ASP A 317 -10.68 20.26 4.97
N SER A 318 -11.46 20.93 4.10
CA SER A 318 -12.77 20.45 3.62
C SER A 318 -12.73 19.66 2.31
N GLU A 319 -11.55 19.46 1.73
CA GLU A 319 -11.40 18.66 0.51
C GLU A 319 -11.65 17.16 0.77
N SER A 320 -12.00 16.40 -0.28
CA SER A 320 -12.23 14.94 -0.15
C SER A 320 -10.94 14.17 0.13
N GLY A 321 -11.04 13.08 0.90
CA GLY A 321 -9.94 12.14 1.15
C GLY A 321 -9.30 11.61 -0.14
N ASP A 322 -10.13 11.22 -1.12
CA ASP A 322 -9.68 10.72 -2.43
C ASP A 322 -8.79 11.72 -3.20
N TYR A 323 -9.17 13.00 -3.18
CA TYR A 323 -8.37 14.07 -3.78
C TYR A 323 -7.09 14.32 -3.00
N LEU A 324 -7.16 14.37 -1.66
CA LEU A 324 -5.97 14.56 -0.83
C LEU A 324 -4.97 13.40 -0.97
N ALA A 325 -5.45 12.16 -1.11
CA ALA A 325 -4.61 11.00 -1.39
C ALA A 325 -3.97 11.08 -2.78
N SER A 326 -4.72 11.53 -3.79
CA SER A 326 -4.20 11.74 -5.14
C SER A 326 -3.15 12.87 -5.20
N LEU A 327 -3.39 13.97 -4.49
CA LEU A 327 -2.44 15.06 -4.34
C LEU A 327 -1.19 14.62 -3.55
N GLY A 328 -1.38 13.83 -2.51
CA GLY A 328 -0.30 13.24 -1.72
C GLY A 328 0.59 12.32 -2.54
N LYS A 329 0.01 11.45 -3.38
CA LYS A 329 0.76 10.65 -4.37
C LYS A 329 1.59 11.53 -5.30
N LEU A 330 1.03 12.64 -5.79
CA LEU A 330 1.77 13.58 -6.64
C LEU A 330 2.92 14.27 -5.90
N ILE A 331 2.67 14.84 -4.72
CA ILE A 331 3.70 15.52 -3.91
C ILE A 331 4.79 14.53 -3.48
N GLY A 332 4.40 13.33 -3.07
CA GLY A 332 5.30 12.22 -2.78
C GLY A 332 6.16 11.87 -3.99
N ALA A 333 5.56 11.71 -5.17
CA ALA A 333 6.29 11.44 -6.41
C ALA A 333 7.27 12.56 -6.79
N LEU A 334 6.87 13.83 -6.70
CA LEU A 334 7.74 14.97 -6.97
C LEU A 334 8.95 14.97 -6.01
N GLY A 335 8.70 14.85 -4.70
CA GLY A 335 9.75 14.83 -3.68
C GLY A 335 10.70 13.64 -3.83
N LEU A 336 10.16 12.44 -4.02
CA LEU A 336 10.90 11.20 -4.20
C LEU A 336 11.82 11.25 -5.43
N GLN A 337 11.33 11.78 -6.56
CA GLN A 337 12.15 11.91 -7.76
C GLN A 337 13.28 12.92 -7.58
N LEU A 338 13.07 14.02 -6.85
CA LEU A 338 14.13 14.95 -6.51
C LEU A 338 15.20 14.31 -5.62
N VAL A 339 14.80 13.52 -4.61
CA VAL A 339 15.74 12.75 -3.76
C VAL A 339 16.56 11.76 -4.61
N ARG A 340 15.90 11.00 -5.50
CA ARG A 340 16.57 10.07 -6.42
C ARG A 340 17.53 10.79 -7.37
N CYS A 341 17.16 11.97 -7.87
CA CYS A 341 18.04 12.80 -8.70
C CYS A 341 19.23 13.34 -7.90
N PHE A 342 19.01 13.75 -6.65
CA PHE A 342 20.09 14.20 -5.76
C PHE A 342 21.15 13.12 -5.58
N VAL A 343 20.73 11.89 -5.24
CA VAL A 343 21.66 10.77 -5.02
C VAL A 343 22.44 10.43 -6.29
N LYS A 344 21.81 10.53 -7.48
CA LYS A 344 22.46 10.30 -8.78
C LYS A 344 23.46 11.40 -9.16
N LEU A 345 23.12 12.67 -8.91
CA LEU A 345 23.94 13.83 -9.29
C LEU A 345 25.08 14.09 -8.31
N TYR A 346 24.88 13.81 -7.02
CA TYR A 346 25.83 14.09 -5.96
C TYR A 346 26.09 12.87 -5.07
N PRO A 347 26.78 11.82 -5.58
CA PRO A 347 27.19 10.69 -4.77
C PRO A 347 28.10 11.12 -3.60
N PRO A 348 28.04 10.43 -2.44
CA PRO A 348 28.70 10.87 -1.20
C PRO A 348 30.24 10.92 -1.26
N ALA A 349 30.88 10.29 -2.24
CA ALA A 349 32.34 10.28 -2.40
C ALA A 349 32.87 11.34 -3.38
N GLN A 350 32.00 12.14 -3.99
CA GLN A 350 32.40 13.09 -5.04
C GLN A 350 32.95 14.39 -4.44
N GLN A 351 34.13 14.82 -4.89
CA GLN A 351 34.63 16.17 -4.65
C GLN A 351 33.86 17.16 -5.51
N LEU A 352 33.20 18.12 -4.88
CA LEU A 352 32.34 19.09 -5.54
C LEU A 352 33.09 20.40 -5.77
N GLN A 353 32.96 20.93 -6.99
CA GLN A 353 33.34 22.31 -7.28
C GLN A 353 32.39 23.29 -6.57
N PRO A 354 32.80 24.55 -6.30
CA PRO A 354 31.96 25.52 -5.59
C PRO A 354 30.60 25.76 -6.27
N GLU A 355 30.55 25.79 -7.60
CA GLU A 355 29.29 25.91 -8.37
C GLU A 355 28.37 24.70 -8.18
N GLN A 356 28.95 23.49 -8.16
CA GLN A 356 28.21 22.25 -7.92
C GLN A 356 27.71 22.15 -6.48
N ALA A 357 28.45 22.70 -5.51
CA ALA A 357 28.02 22.79 -4.12
C ALA A 357 26.81 23.72 -3.96
N GLU A 358 26.77 24.83 -4.70
CA GLU A 358 25.59 25.72 -4.74
C GLU A 358 24.38 25.03 -5.38
N GLN A 359 24.55 24.37 -6.53
CA GLN A 359 23.48 23.61 -7.17
C GLN A 359 22.94 22.48 -6.29
N ARG A 360 23.83 21.77 -5.58
CA ARG A 360 23.48 20.76 -4.58
C ARG A 360 22.61 21.35 -3.47
N GLN A 361 22.97 22.53 -2.95
CA GLN A 361 22.18 23.20 -1.91
C GLN A 361 20.82 23.68 -2.44
N ARG A 362 20.77 24.20 -3.68
CA ARG A 362 19.50 24.56 -4.33
C ARG A 362 18.59 23.35 -4.46
N LEU A 363 19.10 22.19 -4.84
CA LEU A 363 18.32 20.96 -4.93
C LEU A 363 17.79 20.49 -3.57
N ILE A 364 18.57 20.64 -2.49
CA ILE A 364 18.07 20.39 -1.13
C ILE A 364 16.89 21.32 -0.80
N ASN A 365 17.03 22.62 -1.09
CA ASN A 365 15.95 23.58 -0.85
C ASN A 365 14.70 23.23 -1.69
N CYS A 366 14.88 22.77 -2.93
CA CYS A 366 13.79 22.28 -3.77
C CYS A 366 13.09 21.07 -3.15
N ILE A 367 13.82 20.11 -2.58
CA ILE A 367 13.23 18.96 -1.86
C ILE A 367 12.47 19.44 -0.61
N GLU A 368 13.12 20.25 0.23
CA GLU A 368 12.55 20.76 1.48
C GLU A 368 11.30 21.60 1.26
N ALA A 369 11.16 22.30 0.12
CA ALA A 369 9.97 23.06 -0.23
C ALA A 369 8.68 22.22 -0.34
N LYS A 370 8.80 20.89 -0.49
CA LYS A 370 7.65 19.96 -0.58
C LYS A 370 7.30 19.33 0.77
N LEU A 371 8.19 19.42 1.76
CA LEU A 371 7.98 18.86 3.10
C LEU A 371 6.80 19.47 3.87
N PRO A 372 6.50 20.79 3.83
CA PRO A 372 5.36 21.34 4.56
C PRO A 372 4.04 20.61 4.24
N LEU A 373 3.75 20.45 2.94
CA LEU A 373 2.54 19.78 2.49
C LEU A 373 2.62 18.27 2.75
N ALA A 374 3.77 17.63 2.50
CA ALA A 374 3.94 16.20 2.78
C ALA A 374 3.73 15.87 4.26
N ILE A 375 4.29 16.65 5.20
CA ILE A 375 4.11 16.45 6.64
C ILE A 375 2.67 16.70 7.07
N ARG A 376 1.99 17.68 6.46
CA ARG A 376 0.58 17.95 6.71
C ARG A 376 -0.31 16.78 6.25
N LEU A 377 -0.05 16.22 5.06
CA LEU A 377 -0.77 15.05 4.55
C LEU A 377 -0.45 13.78 5.35
N LEU A 378 0.81 13.61 5.78
CA LEU A 378 1.20 12.53 6.68
C LEU A 378 0.41 12.58 8.00
N GLY A 379 0.06 13.78 8.48
CA GLY A 379 -0.75 13.98 9.68
C GLY A 379 -2.26 13.91 9.47
N ASN A 380 -2.74 13.54 8.28
CA ASN A 380 -4.17 13.45 8.00
C ASN A 380 -4.84 12.32 8.81
N GLU A 381 -6.13 12.47 9.11
CA GLU A 381 -6.92 11.45 9.80
C GLU A 381 -7.06 10.18 8.95
N ASP A 382 -7.22 10.34 7.63
CA ASP A 382 -7.28 9.26 6.66
C ASP A 382 -5.89 8.64 6.43
N ASP A 383 -5.77 7.35 6.73
CA ASP A 383 -4.53 6.58 6.60
C ASP A 383 -4.08 6.43 5.14
N ASP A 384 -5.00 6.41 4.17
CA ASP A 384 -4.65 6.34 2.74
C ASP A 384 -3.97 7.64 2.28
N VAL A 385 -4.47 8.78 2.76
CA VAL A 385 -3.85 10.09 2.54
C VAL A 385 -2.47 10.13 3.18
N SER A 386 -2.35 9.65 4.42
CA SER A 386 -1.08 9.64 5.15
C SER A 386 -0.04 8.73 4.49
N HIS A 387 -0.45 7.52 4.08
CA HIS A 387 0.43 6.54 3.46
C HIS A 387 0.96 7.02 2.11
N SER A 388 0.18 7.82 1.36
CA SER A 388 0.56 8.34 0.03
C SER A 388 1.88 9.14 -0.02
N VAL A 389 2.31 9.72 1.10
CA VAL A 389 3.54 10.53 1.21
C VAL A 389 4.65 9.84 2.01
N LEU A 390 4.39 8.65 2.55
CA LEU A 390 5.28 7.98 3.51
C LEU A 390 6.64 7.60 2.90
N GLU A 391 6.65 7.07 1.66
CA GLU A 391 7.89 6.71 0.95
C GLU A 391 8.80 7.94 0.77
N PHE A 392 8.22 9.09 0.42
CA PHE A 392 9.00 10.34 0.29
C PHE A 392 9.63 10.75 1.62
N CYS A 393 8.87 10.71 2.72
CA CYS A 393 9.41 11.04 4.05
C CYS A 393 10.54 10.08 4.46
N GLN A 394 10.39 8.77 4.20
CA GLN A 394 11.42 7.78 4.49
C GLN A 394 12.71 8.02 3.69
N GLU A 395 12.59 8.25 2.38
CA GLU A 395 13.72 8.51 1.49
C GLU A 395 14.40 9.84 1.80
N TYR A 396 13.65 10.87 2.20
CA TYR A 396 14.22 12.13 2.68
C TYR A 396 15.06 11.94 3.94
N VAL A 397 14.57 11.17 4.93
CA VAL A 397 15.36 10.84 6.13
C VAL A 397 16.60 10.01 5.76
N GLY A 398 16.47 9.09 4.79
CA GLY A 398 17.60 8.35 4.22
C GLY A 398 18.66 9.26 3.60
N LEU A 399 18.22 10.27 2.84
CA LEU A 399 19.07 11.30 2.27
C LEU A 399 19.83 12.07 3.37
N LEU A 400 19.13 12.54 4.42
CA LEU A 400 19.77 13.26 5.54
C LEU A 400 20.86 12.42 6.22
N LYS A 401 20.64 11.10 6.38
CA LYS A 401 21.66 10.19 6.93
C LYS A 401 22.91 10.15 6.04
N SER A 402 22.73 10.08 4.72
CA SER A 402 23.84 10.10 3.76
C SER A 402 24.62 11.43 3.82
N LEU A 403 23.92 12.56 3.98
CA LEU A 403 24.55 13.87 4.10
C LEU A 403 25.39 13.99 5.38
N ARG A 404 24.89 13.49 6.51
CA ARG A 404 25.63 13.45 7.78
C ARG A 404 26.83 12.48 7.73
N GLY A 405 26.65 11.31 7.12
CA GLY A 405 27.70 10.29 6.97
C GLY A 405 28.90 10.79 6.16
N SER A 406 28.66 11.58 5.10
CA SER A 406 29.71 12.22 4.30
C SER A 406 30.53 13.25 5.09
N ASN A 407 29.91 13.97 6.04
CA ASN A 407 30.60 14.95 6.89
C ASN A 407 31.35 14.32 8.08
N GLY A 408 31.00 13.08 8.46
CA GLY A 408 31.59 12.37 9.61
C GLY A 408 32.84 11.53 9.29
N ALA A 409 33.08 11.19 8.03
CA ALA A 409 34.15 10.27 7.62
C ALA A 409 35.59 10.86 7.71
N GLY A 410 35.75 12.13 8.08
CA GLY A 410 37.06 12.78 8.26
C GLY A 410 37.63 12.77 9.69
N ARG A 411 36.95 12.20 10.69
CA ARG A 411 37.34 12.31 12.11
C ARG A 411 37.85 11.01 12.76
N ASN A 412 38.37 10.07 11.98
CA ASN A 412 39.12 8.93 12.52
C ASN A 412 40.49 8.82 11.83
N GLY A 413 41.48 9.54 12.35
CA GLY A 413 42.87 9.49 11.90
C GLY A 413 43.77 10.49 12.62
N SER A 414 44.22 10.11 13.82
CA SER A 414 45.49 10.51 14.47
C SER A 414 46.09 11.91 14.21
N GLY A 415 46.11 12.75 15.25
CA GLY A 415 47.01 13.90 15.32
C GLY A 415 46.65 14.86 16.45
N GLY A 416 47.36 14.77 17.56
CA GLY A 416 47.26 15.74 18.65
C GLY A 416 47.74 17.13 18.20
N GLY A 417 47.03 18.16 18.63
CA GLY A 417 47.35 19.55 18.40
C GLY A 417 46.35 20.42 19.14
N ASP A 418 46.81 20.96 20.26
CA ASP A 418 46.21 22.04 21.03
C ASP A 418 45.93 23.25 20.12
N ASP A 419 44.75 23.86 20.29
CA ASP A 419 44.51 25.31 20.19
C ASP A 419 43.02 25.64 19.94
N GLY A 420 42.46 26.42 20.85
CA GLY A 420 41.71 27.62 20.48
C GLY A 420 40.28 27.49 19.97
N ALA A 421 39.34 27.79 20.87
CA ALA A 421 38.09 28.54 20.64
C ALA A 421 37.71 28.84 19.17
N GLY A 422 36.71 28.12 18.68
CA GLY A 422 36.10 28.39 17.37
C GLY A 422 35.04 27.35 17.07
N GLY A 423 33.85 27.51 17.65
CA GLY A 423 32.66 26.75 17.27
C GLY A 423 32.30 27.05 15.81
N SER A 424 32.92 26.35 14.88
CA SER A 424 32.44 26.24 13.52
C SER A 424 31.31 25.22 13.51
N ALA A 425 30.10 25.71 13.77
CA ALA A 425 28.87 25.08 13.32
C ALA A 425 28.98 24.95 11.80
N GLY A 426 29.49 23.81 11.34
CA GLY A 426 29.66 23.51 9.93
C GLY A 426 28.28 23.42 9.28
N SER A 427 27.82 24.53 8.71
CA SER A 427 26.88 24.68 7.60
C SER A 427 25.92 23.49 7.33
N SER A 428 25.22 23.01 8.34
CA SER A 428 24.00 22.21 8.18
C SER A 428 22.88 23.20 7.89
N SER A 429 22.04 22.93 6.90
CA SER A 429 20.86 23.76 6.60
C SER A 429 20.10 24.05 7.90
N GLY A 430 19.86 25.34 8.20
CA GLY A 430 19.25 25.75 9.48
C GLY A 430 17.85 25.16 9.74
N ASN A 431 17.24 24.54 8.73
CA ASN A 431 15.90 23.95 8.79
C ASN A 431 15.89 22.42 9.01
N GLU A 432 17.01 21.70 8.89
CA GLU A 432 17.03 20.23 8.98
C GLU A 432 16.45 19.74 10.31
N ALA A 433 16.94 20.28 11.43
CA ALA A 433 16.46 19.93 12.76
C ALA A 433 14.98 20.30 12.96
N GLY A 434 14.49 21.34 12.28
CA GLY A 434 13.08 21.72 12.28
C GLY A 434 12.21 20.65 11.61
N TRP A 435 12.62 20.20 10.41
CA TRP A 435 11.91 19.14 9.68
C TRP A 435 11.90 17.81 10.43
N VAL A 436 13.02 17.41 11.02
CA VAL A 436 13.11 16.18 11.82
C VAL A 436 12.17 16.24 13.03
N ARG A 437 12.08 17.39 13.71
CA ARG A 437 11.15 17.57 14.84
C ARG A 437 9.69 17.49 14.41
N GLN A 438 9.33 18.13 13.30
CA GLN A 438 7.96 18.09 12.77
C GLN A 438 7.58 16.68 12.32
N LEU A 439 8.42 16.01 11.54
CA LEU A 439 8.22 14.62 11.13
C LEU A 439 8.05 13.70 12.33
N LEU A 440 8.93 13.81 13.33
CA LEU A 440 8.82 12.99 14.54
C LEU A 440 7.50 13.25 15.27
N GLY A 441 7.09 14.51 15.43
CA GLY A 441 5.82 14.87 16.06
C GLY A 441 4.62 14.26 15.33
N THR A 442 4.59 14.36 14.01
CA THR A 442 3.54 13.77 13.17
C THR A 442 3.52 12.25 13.26
N VAL A 443 4.69 11.59 13.17
CA VAL A 443 4.81 10.13 13.30
C VAL A 443 4.35 9.67 14.68
N ILE A 444 4.74 10.34 15.76
CA ILE A 444 4.25 10.02 17.11
C ILE A 444 2.73 10.14 17.18
N SER A 445 2.16 11.17 16.55
CA SER A 445 0.71 11.36 16.51
C SER A 445 0.00 10.21 15.80
N LYS A 446 0.46 9.81 14.60
CA LYS A 446 -0.13 8.72 13.80
C LYS A 446 0.18 7.31 14.31
N LEU A 447 1.18 7.15 15.19
CA LEU A 447 1.43 5.88 15.87
C LEU A 447 0.42 5.58 16.99
N GLN A 448 -0.44 6.52 17.37
CA GLN A 448 -1.53 6.29 18.32
C GLN A 448 -2.49 5.24 17.77
N LEU A 449 -3.06 4.43 18.66
CA LEU A 449 -4.14 3.51 18.29
C LEU A 449 -5.38 4.31 17.89
N ASP A 450 -6.09 3.84 16.88
CA ASP A 450 -7.41 4.34 16.55
C ASP A 450 -8.40 4.02 17.66
N GLU A 451 -9.36 4.92 17.90
CA GLU A 451 -10.37 4.73 18.94
C GLU A 451 -11.31 3.55 18.66
N SER A 452 -11.43 3.15 17.40
CA SER A 452 -12.24 2.02 16.94
C SER A 452 -11.51 0.67 16.93
N TYR A 453 -10.20 0.63 17.23
CA TYR A 453 -9.40 -0.60 17.11
C TYR A 453 -9.92 -1.72 18.01
N ASP A 454 -10.40 -2.82 17.43
CA ASP A 454 -10.85 -4.00 18.18
C ASP A 454 -9.73 -5.04 18.36
N ALA A 455 -9.18 -5.09 19.57
CA ALA A 455 -8.15 -6.07 19.92
C ALA A 455 -8.71 -7.49 20.10
N GLU A 456 -9.99 -7.66 20.45
CA GLU A 456 -10.57 -8.96 20.81
C GLU A 456 -10.98 -9.76 19.58
N SER A 457 -11.42 -9.08 18.53
CA SER A 457 -11.83 -9.69 17.26
C SER A 457 -11.26 -8.90 16.06
N PRO A 458 -9.95 -8.96 15.81
CA PRO A 458 -9.33 -8.20 14.72
C PRO A 458 -9.88 -8.65 13.36
N GLY A 459 -10.33 -7.69 12.56
CA GLY A 459 -10.79 -7.87 11.20
C GLY A 459 -9.78 -7.38 10.17
N GLU A 460 -10.28 -7.05 8.97
CA GLU A 460 -9.46 -6.51 7.88
C GLU A 460 -8.96 -5.09 8.19
N GLU A 461 -9.77 -4.27 8.85
CA GLU A 461 -9.42 -2.89 9.22
C GLU A 461 -8.24 -2.86 10.22
N GLU A 462 -8.26 -3.68 11.27
CA GLU A 462 -7.15 -3.79 12.22
C GLU A 462 -5.87 -4.31 11.54
N ALA A 463 -5.99 -5.24 10.60
CA ALA A 463 -4.85 -5.78 9.86
C ALA A 463 -4.20 -4.71 8.96
N MET A 464 -5.00 -3.90 8.26
CA MET A 464 -4.52 -2.77 7.46
C MET A 464 -3.85 -1.72 8.35
N PHE A 465 -4.46 -1.39 9.49
CA PHE A 465 -3.88 -0.46 10.44
C PHE A 465 -2.55 -0.96 11.03
N ASP A 466 -2.46 -2.25 11.39
CA ASP A 466 -1.21 -2.85 11.88
C ASP A 466 -0.10 -2.89 10.80
N GLU A 467 -0.46 -3.01 9.51
CA GLU A 467 0.48 -2.82 8.40
C GLU A 467 0.96 -1.38 8.29
N TYR A 468 0.05 -0.42 8.27
CA TYR A 468 0.39 1.00 8.25
C TYR A 468 1.28 1.40 9.45
N ARG A 469 0.96 0.92 10.65
CA ARG A 469 1.73 1.17 11.88
C ARG A 469 3.13 0.55 11.81
N ARG A 470 3.32 -0.57 11.09
CA ARG A 470 4.65 -1.14 10.82
C ARG A 470 5.48 -0.22 9.92
N ASP A 471 4.88 0.39 8.91
CA ASP A 471 5.59 1.32 8.03
C ASP A 471 5.97 2.64 8.73
N LEU A 472 5.08 3.15 9.59
CA LEU A 472 5.41 4.28 10.48
C LEU A 472 6.54 3.94 11.46
N LYS A 473 6.56 2.71 11.99
CA LYS A 473 7.67 2.23 12.83
C LYS A 473 9.00 2.23 12.07
N VAL A 474 9.01 1.90 10.78
CA VAL A 474 10.22 2.00 9.94
C VAL A 474 10.68 3.46 9.84
N LEU A 475 9.77 4.40 9.59
CA LEU A 475 10.10 5.83 9.57
C LEU A 475 10.63 6.32 10.93
N PHE A 476 10.00 5.91 12.04
CA PHE A 476 10.47 6.22 13.39
C PHE A 476 11.89 5.68 13.63
N GLY A 477 12.16 4.41 13.31
CA GLY A 477 13.50 3.82 13.40
C GLY A 477 14.52 4.57 12.53
N ASN A 478 14.08 5.05 11.37
CA ASN A 478 14.92 5.88 10.51
C ASN A 478 15.28 7.22 11.15
N LEU A 479 14.34 7.88 11.83
CA LEU A 479 14.59 9.11 12.58
C LEU A 479 15.54 8.87 13.77
N VAL A 480 15.37 7.77 14.51
CA VAL A 480 16.28 7.38 15.60
C VAL A 480 17.71 7.18 15.10
N ALA A 481 17.88 6.52 13.95
CA ALA A 481 19.19 6.32 13.35
C ALA A 481 19.81 7.62 12.79
N LEU A 482 19.01 8.63 12.48
CA LEU A 482 19.49 9.95 12.04
C LEU A 482 19.94 10.82 13.22
N ASP A 483 19.11 10.92 14.25
CA ASP A 483 19.33 11.79 15.42
C ASP A 483 18.76 11.19 16.71
N GLY A 484 19.40 10.12 17.19
CA GLY A 484 19.00 9.40 18.40
C GLY A 484 18.85 10.28 19.65
N PRO A 485 19.78 11.21 19.96
CA PRO A 485 19.63 12.11 21.11
C PRO A 485 18.40 13.00 21.04
N LEU A 486 18.11 13.60 19.87
CA LEU A 486 16.93 14.43 19.67
C LEU A 486 15.63 13.62 19.86
N VAL A 487 15.55 12.44 19.25
CA VAL A 487 14.37 11.57 19.36
C VAL A 487 14.16 11.13 20.81
N LEU A 488 15.24 10.77 21.52
CA LEU A 488 15.19 10.38 22.92
C LEU A 488 14.66 11.51 23.81
N THR A 489 15.16 12.74 23.64
CA THR A 489 14.69 13.91 24.41
C THR A 489 13.20 14.14 24.20
N ILE A 490 12.74 14.17 22.94
CA ILE A 490 11.33 14.40 22.63
C ILE A 490 10.45 13.27 23.20
N CYS A 491 10.82 12.01 22.99
CA CYS A 491 10.07 10.89 23.55
C CYS A 491 10.05 10.93 25.08
N SER A 492 11.14 11.35 25.74
CA SER A 492 11.18 11.47 27.20
C SER A 492 10.23 12.54 27.73
N GLU A 493 10.09 13.66 27.03
CA GLU A 493 9.12 14.71 27.35
C GLU A 493 7.68 14.21 27.19
N PHE A 494 7.37 13.51 26.10
CA PHE A 494 6.06 12.87 25.87
C PHE A 494 5.72 11.86 26.96
N VAL A 495 6.64 10.95 27.28
CA VAL A 495 6.45 9.91 28.31
C VAL A 495 6.29 10.53 29.70
N ALA A 496 7.09 11.54 30.04
CA ALA A 496 7.00 12.25 31.31
C ALA A 496 5.70 13.06 31.45
N HIS A 497 5.10 13.50 30.33
CA HIS A 497 3.83 14.21 30.33
C HIS A 497 2.62 13.27 30.43
N LEU A 498 2.60 12.19 29.64
CA LEU A 498 1.43 11.33 29.47
C LEU A 498 1.28 10.29 30.58
N LEU A 499 2.37 9.59 30.95
CA LEU A 499 2.25 8.47 31.90
C LEU A 499 1.74 8.89 33.28
N PRO A 500 2.20 9.98 33.93
CA PRO A 500 1.65 10.39 35.22
C PRO A 500 0.17 10.79 35.16
N ARG A 501 -0.34 11.07 33.96
CA ARG A 501 -1.69 11.57 33.69
C ARG A 501 -2.58 10.54 33.00
N TRP A 502 -2.15 9.27 32.92
CA TRP A 502 -2.82 8.21 32.14
C TRP A 502 -4.33 8.07 32.42
N GLN A 503 -4.78 8.38 33.64
CA GLN A 503 -6.20 8.33 34.04
C GLN A 503 -7.06 9.45 33.42
N SER A 504 -6.42 10.52 32.95
CA SER A 504 -7.06 11.73 32.40
C SER A 504 -6.90 11.89 30.89
N VAL A 505 -6.17 10.97 30.25
CA VAL A 505 -5.90 10.96 28.81
C VAL A 505 -6.52 9.70 28.19
N SER A 506 -6.65 9.66 26.87
CA SER A 506 -7.24 8.50 26.21
C SER A 506 -6.34 7.25 26.35
N PRO A 507 -6.92 6.03 26.29
CA PRO A 507 -6.13 4.80 26.24
C PRO A 507 -5.15 4.76 25.07
N ALA A 508 -5.50 5.33 23.91
CA ALA A 508 -4.63 5.46 22.74
C ALA A 508 -3.37 6.30 23.04
N GLN A 509 -3.55 7.46 23.71
CA GLN A 509 -2.43 8.31 24.14
C GLN A 509 -1.55 7.62 25.20
N THR A 510 -2.17 6.84 26.07
CA THR A 510 -1.43 6.06 27.07
C THR A 510 -0.64 4.93 26.40
N GLU A 511 -1.25 4.21 25.46
CA GLU A 511 -0.59 3.11 24.74
C GLU A 511 0.59 3.61 23.94
N VAL A 512 0.45 4.72 23.19
CA VAL A 512 1.56 5.25 22.39
C VAL A 512 2.74 5.67 23.27
N ALA A 513 2.50 6.20 24.47
CA ALA A 513 3.58 6.56 25.39
C ALA A 513 4.39 5.32 25.82
N VAL A 514 3.70 4.22 26.14
CA VAL A 514 4.37 2.95 26.49
C VAL A 514 5.02 2.31 25.26
N TYR A 515 4.41 2.45 24.08
CA TYR A 515 4.93 1.94 22.82
C TYR A 515 6.19 2.67 22.36
N LEU A 516 6.25 4.00 22.47
CA LEU A 516 7.46 4.77 22.18
C LEU A 516 8.63 4.30 23.05
N LEU A 517 8.39 4.10 24.34
CA LEU A 517 9.40 3.54 25.23
C LEU A 517 9.83 2.14 24.76
N HIS A 518 8.89 1.30 24.34
CA HIS A 518 9.21 -0.01 23.76
C HIS A 518 10.11 0.10 22.51
N LEU A 519 9.79 1.00 21.59
CA LEU A 519 10.50 1.21 20.33
C LEU A 519 11.90 1.78 20.55
N LEU A 520 12.08 2.69 21.51
CA LEU A 520 13.40 3.23 21.84
C LEU A 520 14.37 2.13 22.25
N GLY A 521 13.91 1.11 22.98
CA GLY A 521 14.71 -0.05 23.37
C GLY A 521 14.95 -1.06 22.25
N GLU A 522 14.32 -0.88 21.09
CA GLU A 522 14.59 -1.65 19.89
C GLU A 522 15.61 -0.96 18.99
N PHE A 523 15.46 0.36 18.80
CA PHE A 523 16.24 1.12 17.82
C PHE A 523 17.49 1.79 18.39
N LEU A 524 17.51 2.17 19.67
CA LEU A 524 18.72 2.69 20.28
C LEU A 524 19.58 1.50 20.76
N PRO A 525 20.84 1.39 20.34
CA PRO A 525 21.72 0.35 20.85
C PRO A 525 22.07 0.63 22.33
N PRO A 526 22.25 -0.42 23.15
CA PRO A 526 22.80 -0.24 24.49
C PRO A 526 24.22 0.33 24.43
N SER A 527 24.70 0.90 25.53
CA SER A 527 26.07 1.41 25.61
C SER A 527 27.09 0.28 25.34
N LYS A 528 28.39 0.62 25.21
CA LYS A 528 29.45 -0.39 24.99
C LYS A 528 29.48 -1.51 26.04
N SER A 529 28.88 -1.32 27.23
CA SER A 529 28.75 -2.36 28.25
C SER A 529 27.60 -3.36 27.99
N GLY A 530 26.81 -3.15 26.93
CA GLY A 530 25.58 -3.88 26.68
C GLY A 530 24.42 -3.45 27.57
N ASP A 531 24.53 -2.33 28.28
CA ASP A 531 23.50 -1.79 29.17
C ASP A 531 23.13 -0.33 28.85
N HIS A 532 21.84 -0.01 28.83
CA HIS A 532 21.33 1.35 28.66
C HIS A 532 21.44 2.21 29.94
N PHE A 533 21.57 1.57 31.11
CA PHE A 533 21.46 2.21 32.41
C PHE A 533 22.80 2.49 33.08
N VAL A 534 23.90 2.05 32.46
CA VAL A 534 25.26 2.27 32.96
C VAL A 534 25.97 3.31 32.09
N ALA A 535 26.43 4.39 32.72
CA ALA A 535 27.27 5.38 32.05
C ALA A 535 28.62 4.73 31.66
N SER A 536 29.04 4.91 30.40
CA SER A 536 30.36 4.43 29.97
C SER A 536 31.45 5.19 30.71
N SER A 537 32.26 4.51 31.52
CA SER A 537 33.27 5.07 32.42
C SER A 537 34.52 5.66 31.72
N GLY A 538 34.43 6.08 30.45
CA GLY A 538 35.59 6.36 29.62
C GLY A 538 35.50 7.54 28.64
N GLY A 539 34.53 8.44 28.77
CA GLY A 539 34.46 9.63 27.91
C GLY A 539 33.99 10.87 28.66
N LEU A 540 34.87 11.86 28.82
CA LEU A 540 34.56 13.20 29.37
C LEU A 540 33.72 14.06 28.41
N SER A 541 32.91 13.47 27.51
CA SER A 541 31.97 14.21 26.67
C SER A 541 30.62 14.29 27.38
N SER A 542 30.17 15.51 27.67
CA SER A 542 28.97 15.86 28.44
C SER A 542 27.67 15.16 28.03
N GLY A 543 27.57 14.62 26.81
CA GLY A 543 26.38 13.89 26.33
C GLY A 543 26.30 12.40 26.72
N GLY A 544 27.37 11.79 27.26
CA GLY A 544 27.39 10.34 27.55
C GLY A 544 26.60 9.91 28.79
N ALA A 545 26.35 10.83 29.72
CA ALA A 545 25.62 10.56 30.97
C ALA A 545 24.12 10.89 30.88
N GLU A 546 23.70 11.69 29.89
CA GLU A 546 22.31 12.14 29.75
C GLU A 546 21.40 11.02 29.25
N GLN A 547 21.85 10.20 28.29
CA GLN A 547 21.05 9.12 27.73
C GLN A 547 20.62 8.05 28.77
N PRO A 548 21.53 7.49 29.60
CA PRO A 548 21.12 6.59 30.69
C PRO A 548 20.15 7.23 31.69
N ALA A 549 20.32 8.52 31.99
CA ALA A 549 19.43 9.25 32.90
C ALA A 549 18.02 9.40 32.32
N LEU A 550 17.88 9.72 31.03
CA LEU A 550 16.59 9.82 30.35
C LEU A 550 15.86 8.46 30.30
N PHE A 551 16.56 7.37 29.94
CA PHE A 551 15.99 6.03 29.97
C PHE A 551 15.54 5.62 31.37
N THR A 552 16.39 5.88 32.38
CA THR A 552 16.06 5.61 33.78
C THR A 552 14.83 6.41 34.20
N GLY A 553 14.76 7.71 33.88
CA GLY A 553 13.62 8.58 34.20
C GLY A 553 12.31 8.09 33.58
N MET A 554 12.32 7.70 32.31
CA MET A 554 11.14 7.15 31.63
C MET A 554 10.66 5.84 32.25
N LEU A 555 11.56 4.91 32.59
CA LEU A 555 11.18 3.65 33.23
C LEU A 555 10.72 3.83 34.68
N VAL A 556 11.31 4.76 35.43
CA VAL A 556 10.80 5.17 36.73
C VAL A 556 9.38 5.72 36.60
N SER A 557 9.11 6.55 35.60
CA SER A 557 7.76 7.04 35.30
C SER A 557 6.80 5.90 34.94
N LEU A 558 7.23 4.94 34.13
CA LEU A 558 6.44 3.75 33.77
C LEU A 558 6.01 2.93 34.99
N VAL A 559 6.92 2.67 35.92
CA VAL A 559 6.62 1.85 37.11
C VAL A 559 5.83 2.64 38.15
N THR A 560 6.19 3.92 38.39
CA THR A 560 5.56 4.72 39.46
C THR A 560 4.19 5.28 39.07
N SER A 561 3.91 5.48 37.78
CA SER A 561 2.61 5.95 37.29
C SER A 561 1.46 4.97 37.52
N GLN A 562 1.74 3.69 37.81
CA GLN A 562 0.72 2.64 37.94
C GLN A 562 -0.09 2.43 36.66
N VAL A 563 0.50 2.70 35.48
CA VAL A 563 -0.15 2.49 34.16
C VAL A 563 -0.57 1.02 33.94
N SER A 564 0.06 0.08 34.66
CA SER A 564 -0.33 -1.34 34.67
C SER A 564 -1.75 -1.60 35.19
N ARG A 565 -2.38 -0.62 35.84
CA ARG A 565 -3.79 -0.67 36.26
C ARG A 565 -4.77 -0.18 35.20
N CYS A 566 -4.27 0.24 34.03
CA CYS A 566 -5.15 0.60 32.92
C CYS A 566 -6.01 -0.62 32.53
N GLN A 567 -7.32 -0.42 32.40
CA GLN A 567 -8.23 -1.50 32.04
C GLN A 567 -8.17 -1.87 30.55
N HIS A 568 -7.49 -1.06 29.74
CA HIS A 568 -7.37 -1.28 28.31
C HIS A 568 -6.39 -2.43 28.00
N PRO A 569 -6.82 -3.53 27.34
CA PRO A 569 -5.98 -4.72 27.16
C PRO A 569 -4.63 -4.45 26.48
N LEU A 570 -4.63 -3.63 25.43
CA LEU A 570 -3.40 -3.31 24.67
C LEU A 570 -2.39 -2.50 25.49
N VAL A 571 -2.84 -1.58 26.35
CA VAL A 571 -1.95 -0.80 27.22
C VAL A 571 -1.26 -1.73 28.21
N THR A 572 -2.03 -2.63 28.81
CA THR A 572 -1.54 -3.61 29.79
C THR A 572 -0.57 -4.61 29.16
N LEU A 573 -0.91 -5.14 27.98
CA LEU A 573 0.00 -5.98 27.20
C LEU A 573 1.31 -5.25 26.90
N ARG A 574 1.22 -4.02 26.39
CA ARG A 574 2.39 -3.22 26.04
C ARG A 574 3.25 -2.91 27.27
N TYR A 575 2.64 -2.64 28.42
CA TYR A 575 3.35 -2.46 29.69
C TYR A 575 4.23 -3.67 30.02
N PHE A 576 3.67 -4.89 30.02
CA PHE A 576 4.45 -6.10 30.35
C PHE A 576 5.55 -6.37 29.32
N GLU A 577 5.29 -6.14 28.03
CA GLU A 577 6.31 -6.29 26.98
C GLU A 577 7.48 -5.32 27.17
N THR A 578 7.18 -4.07 27.49
CA THR A 578 8.19 -3.03 27.76
C THR A 578 8.98 -3.34 29.02
N VAL A 579 8.34 -3.76 30.10
CA VAL A 579 9.01 -4.19 31.33
C VAL A 579 10.01 -5.32 31.07
N VAL A 580 9.62 -6.36 30.34
CA VAL A 580 10.51 -7.50 30.04
C VAL A 580 11.63 -7.11 29.08
N ARG A 581 11.38 -6.22 28.12
CA ARG A 581 12.42 -5.69 27.23
C ARG A 581 13.53 -5.00 28.02
N TYR A 582 13.17 -4.27 29.07
CA TYR A 582 14.10 -3.53 29.93
C TYR A 582 14.49 -4.28 31.21
N GLU A 583 14.56 -5.61 31.21
CA GLU A 583 14.92 -6.42 32.39
C GLU A 583 16.18 -5.90 33.14
N LYS A 584 17.20 -5.47 32.39
CA LYS A 584 18.46 -4.92 32.95
C LYS A 584 18.27 -3.69 33.85
N PHE A 585 17.20 -2.92 33.65
CA PHE A 585 16.85 -1.80 34.53
C PHE A 585 16.62 -2.28 35.97
N PHE A 586 15.94 -3.41 36.14
CA PHE A 586 15.60 -3.98 37.44
C PHE A 586 16.78 -4.66 38.12
N VAL A 587 17.85 -4.97 37.38
CA VAL A 587 19.13 -5.38 37.96
C VAL A 587 19.73 -4.24 38.80
N HIS A 588 19.67 -3.02 38.28
CA HIS A 588 20.21 -1.82 38.93
C HIS A 588 19.23 -1.19 39.92
N ASN A 589 17.93 -1.28 39.66
CA ASN A 589 16.86 -0.66 40.44
C ASN A 589 15.95 -1.71 41.09
N THR A 590 16.55 -2.51 41.97
CA THR A 590 15.86 -3.63 42.65
C THR A 590 14.65 -3.22 43.48
N GLN A 591 14.55 -1.96 43.89
CA GLN A 591 13.41 -1.41 44.63
C GLN A 591 12.08 -1.50 43.86
N PHE A 592 12.12 -1.57 42.53
CA PHE A 592 10.92 -1.66 41.68
C PHE A 592 10.49 -3.09 41.36
N VAL A 593 11.34 -4.10 41.63
CA VAL A 593 11.04 -5.51 41.35
C VAL A 593 9.77 -5.99 42.05
N PRO A 594 9.51 -5.70 43.34
CA PRO A 594 8.31 -6.20 44.01
C PRO A 594 7.01 -5.70 43.37
N GLU A 595 6.94 -4.41 43.02
CA GLU A 595 5.74 -3.84 42.40
C GLU A 595 5.45 -4.44 41.03
N VAL A 596 6.49 -4.60 40.21
CA VAL A 596 6.37 -5.22 38.89
C VAL A 596 6.03 -6.71 39.01
N LEU A 597 6.64 -7.43 39.94
CA LEU A 597 6.31 -8.83 40.17
C LEU A 597 4.84 -8.99 40.58
N MET A 598 4.33 -8.11 41.45
CA MET A 598 2.93 -8.14 41.85
C MET A 598 2.00 -7.89 40.67
N SER A 599 2.34 -6.99 39.75
CA SER A 599 1.51 -6.75 38.55
C SER A 599 1.43 -7.98 37.65
N PHE A 600 2.48 -8.80 37.55
CA PHE A 600 2.39 -10.09 36.85
C PHE A 600 1.42 -11.08 37.52
N LEU A 601 1.37 -11.09 38.85
CA LEU A 601 0.70 -12.13 39.63
C LEU A 601 -0.76 -11.82 39.98
N ASP A 602 -1.18 -10.56 39.91
CA ASP A 602 -2.53 -10.11 40.27
C ASP A 602 -3.48 -9.97 39.06
N GLU A 603 -4.61 -9.29 39.26
CA GLU A 603 -5.67 -9.04 38.28
C GLU A 603 -5.20 -8.29 37.03
N ARG A 604 -4.05 -7.60 37.10
CA ARG A 604 -3.44 -6.92 35.94
C ARG A 604 -2.83 -7.91 34.96
N GLY A 605 -2.32 -9.04 35.44
CA GLY A 605 -1.57 -10.01 34.66
C GLY A 605 -2.24 -11.38 34.60
N LEU A 606 -1.68 -12.35 35.32
CA LEU A 606 -2.11 -13.75 35.28
C LEU A 606 -3.53 -14.02 35.81
N GLN A 607 -4.08 -13.11 36.63
CA GLN A 607 -5.47 -13.22 37.12
C GLN A 607 -6.44 -12.33 36.33
N SER A 608 -6.01 -11.72 35.22
CA SER A 608 -6.87 -10.89 34.38
C SER A 608 -8.09 -11.65 33.86
N SER A 609 -9.20 -10.95 33.64
CA SER A 609 -10.38 -11.50 32.97
C SER A 609 -10.12 -11.79 31.49
N ASN A 610 -9.23 -11.04 30.85
CA ASN A 610 -8.94 -11.17 29.43
C ASN A 610 -7.91 -12.30 29.18
N LEU A 611 -8.31 -13.29 28.35
CA LEU A 611 -7.49 -14.45 28.05
C LEU A 611 -6.21 -14.11 27.28
N MET A 612 -6.27 -13.12 26.38
CA MET A 612 -5.10 -12.68 25.61
C MET A 612 -4.01 -12.13 26.52
N ILE A 613 -4.40 -11.33 27.53
CA ILE A 613 -3.47 -10.83 28.55
C ILE A 613 -2.85 -12.01 29.29
N ARG A 614 -3.67 -12.92 29.82
CA ARG A 614 -3.18 -14.05 30.60
C ARG A 614 -2.23 -14.95 29.83
N SER A 615 -2.55 -15.30 28.59
CA SER A 615 -1.69 -16.12 27.74
C SER A 615 -0.35 -15.42 27.50
N ARG A 616 -0.36 -14.15 27.05
CA ARG A 616 0.88 -13.41 26.78
C ARG A 616 1.72 -13.18 28.04
N VAL A 617 1.08 -12.86 29.16
CA VAL A 617 1.74 -12.61 30.45
C VAL A 617 2.39 -13.88 31.01
N SER A 618 1.83 -15.06 30.74
CA SER A 618 2.45 -16.34 31.15
C SER A 618 3.87 -16.51 30.58
N TYR A 619 4.03 -16.21 29.30
CA TYR A 619 5.32 -16.22 28.62
C TYR A 619 6.24 -15.11 29.13
N LEU A 620 5.74 -13.88 29.25
CA LEU A 620 6.52 -12.73 29.70
C LEU A 620 7.03 -12.90 31.13
N LEU A 621 6.22 -13.45 32.04
CA LEU A 621 6.64 -13.80 33.39
C LEU A 621 7.79 -14.80 33.36
N SER A 622 7.73 -15.82 32.49
CA SER A 622 8.81 -16.81 32.39
C SER A 622 10.14 -16.18 32.01
N ARG A 623 10.13 -15.20 31.10
CA ARG A 623 11.33 -14.43 30.73
C ARG A 623 11.81 -13.57 31.88
N PHE A 624 10.91 -12.87 32.57
CA PHE A 624 11.25 -12.03 33.71
C PHE A 624 11.89 -12.84 34.84
N VAL A 625 11.30 -13.99 35.19
CA VAL A 625 11.82 -14.92 36.19
C VAL A 625 13.19 -15.46 35.80
N LYS A 626 13.39 -15.81 34.52
CA LYS A 626 14.70 -16.28 34.00
C LYS A 626 15.81 -15.27 34.23
N CYS A 627 15.53 -13.98 34.00
CA CYS A 627 16.50 -12.90 34.21
C CYS A 627 16.74 -12.58 35.69
N HIS A 628 15.69 -12.59 36.52
CA HIS A 628 15.74 -12.10 37.91
C HIS A 628 15.75 -13.19 39.00
N LYS A 629 15.96 -14.46 38.63
CA LYS A 629 15.89 -15.63 39.54
C LYS A 629 16.63 -15.50 40.89
N HIS A 630 17.73 -14.76 40.94
CA HIS A 630 18.50 -14.53 42.18
C HIS A 630 17.86 -13.47 43.08
N GLN A 631 17.28 -12.43 42.49
CA GLN A 631 16.58 -11.35 43.19
C GLN A 631 15.21 -11.81 43.71
N LEU A 632 14.59 -12.77 43.04
CA LEU A 632 13.28 -13.35 43.39
C LEU A 632 13.32 -14.42 44.50
N ARG A 633 14.49 -14.73 45.07
CA ARG A 633 14.64 -15.77 46.11
C ARG A 633 13.76 -15.53 47.33
N GLY A 634 13.60 -14.28 47.76
CA GLY A 634 12.77 -13.92 48.91
C GLY A 634 11.26 -14.08 48.68
N TYR A 635 10.82 -14.09 47.42
CA TYR A 635 9.41 -14.13 47.02
C TYR A 635 8.95 -15.49 46.51
N THR A 636 9.84 -16.50 46.51
CA THR A 636 9.58 -17.79 45.84
C THR A 636 8.31 -18.48 46.34
N GLN A 637 8.06 -18.55 47.65
CA GLN A 637 6.86 -19.20 48.18
C GLN A 637 5.57 -18.46 47.81
N GLU A 638 5.59 -17.12 47.82
CA GLU A 638 4.44 -16.30 47.46
C GLU A 638 4.09 -16.43 45.98
N ILE A 639 5.10 -16.39 45.11
CA ILE A 639 4.94 -16.62 43.66
C ILE A 639 4.32 -18.00 43.42
N LEU A 640 4.87 -19.05 44.03
CA LEU A 640 4.37 -20.42 43.85
C LEU A 640 2.92 -20.58 44.32
N ALA A 641 2.55 -19.95 45.44
CA ALA A 641 1.17 -19.96 45.94
C ALA A 641 0.19 -19.32 44.96
N LYS A 642 0.60 -18.23 44.28
CA LYS A 642 -0.22 -17.56 43.25
C LYS A 642 -0.26 -18.32 41.92
N LEU A 643 0.78 -19.05 41.56
CA LEU A 643 0.83 -19.88 40.34
C LEU A 643 0.04 -21.19 40.48
N GLN A 644 0.04 -21.80 41.67
CA GLN A 644 -0.61 -23.10 41.91
C GLN A 644 -2.06 -23.23 41.42
N PRO A 645 -2.98 -22.25 41.62
CA PRO A 645 -4.35 -22.36 41.09
C PRO A 645 -4.42 -22.35 39.56
N LEU A 646 -3.47 -21.71 38.88
CA LEU A 646 -3.41 -21.60 37.41
C LEU A 646 -2.85 -22.85 36.74
N LEU A 647 -2.11 -23.67 37.50
CA LEU A 647 -1.45 -24.89 37.04
C LEU A 647 -2.31 -26.15 37.17
N ARG A 648 -3.50 -26.05 37.76
CA ARG A 648 -4.41 -27.20 37.84
C ARG A 648 -4.96 -27.50 36.45
N PRO A 649 -4.79 -28.73 35.93
CA PRO A 649 -5.46 -29.13 34.70
C PRO A 649 -6.97 -29.11 34.95
N ARG A 650 -7.69 -28.16 34.35
CA ARG A 650 -9.14 -28.24 34.23
C ARG A 650 -9.42 -29.16 33.05
N ASN A 651 -10.16 -30.26 33.28
CA ASN A 651 -10.60 -31.18 32.24
C ASN A 651 -11.48 -30.43 31.21
N VAL A 652 -10.85 -29.81 30.22
CA VAL A 652 -11.55 -29.29 29.05
C VAL A 652 -11.82 -30.49 28.15
N VAL A 653 -13.09 -30.93 28.12
CA VAL A 653 -13.56 -31.83 27.07
C VAL A 653 -13.49 -31.04 25.77
N LEU A 654 -12.42 -31.25 24.99
CA LEU A 654 -12.32 -30.72 23.64
C LEU A 654 -13.41 -31.40 22.77
N PRO A 655 -14.29 -30.64 22.08
CA PRO A 655 -15.10 -31.23 21.03
C PRO A 655 -14.17 -31.78 19.95
N ALA A 656 -14.41 -33.01 19.50
CA ALA A 656 -13.64 -33.63 18.43
C ALA A 656 -13.66 -32.76 17.16
N VAL A 657 -12.49 -32.29 16.73
CA VAL A 657 -12.31 -31.55 15.48
C VAL A 657 -12.66 -32.47 14.31
N SER A 658 -13.60 -32.04 13.46
CA SER A 658 -13.89 -32.70 12.19
C SER A 658 -12.81 -32.31 11.17
N PRO A 659 -12.31 -33.25 10.34
CA PRO A 659 -11.22 -32.98 9.42
C PRO A 659 -11.75 -32.35 8.12
N THR A 660 -12.00 -31.05 8.14
CA THR A 660 -12.08 -30.25 6.90
C THR A 660 -11.29 -28.97 7.14
N GLY A 661 -10.19 -28.83 6.39
CA GLY A 661 -9.23 -27.76 6.57
C GLY A 661 -9.82 -26.38 6.31
N ASP A 662 -9.47 -25.43 7.16
CA ASP A 662 -8.56 -24.34 6.78
C ASP A 662 -7.87 -23.82 8.05
N GLY A 663 -6.56 -23.64 7.96
CA GLY A 663 -5.69 -23.31 9.08
C GLY A 663 -5.65 -21.82 9.34
N SER A 664 -6.68 -21.26 9.97
CA SER A 664 -6.60 -19.93 10.59
C SER A 664 -7.74 -19.72 11.59
N GLY A 665 -7.37 -19.68 12.87
CA GLY A 665 -8.04 -18.89 13.92
C GLY A 665 -9.53 -19.12 14.15
N ASP A 666 -9.91 -20.20 14.84
CA ASP A 666 -11.23 -20.23 15.49
C ASP A 666 -11.28 -21.15 16.73
N PHE A 667 -10.29 -21.04 17.61
CA PHE A 667 -10.23 -21.83 18.86
C PHE A 667 -10.93 -21.14 20.04
N ALA A 668 -11.29 -19.86 19.91
CA ALA A 668 -11.82 -19.05 21.01
C ALA A 668 -13.35 -19.17 21.20
N SER A 669 -14.10 -19.45 20.14
CA SER A 669 -15.57 -19.40 20.13
C SER A 669 -16.25 -20.61 20.81
N SER A 670 -15.54 -21.73 21.01
CA SER A 670 -16.13 -22.97 21.55
C SER A 670 -15.98 -23.18 23.07
N LEU A 671 -15.36 -22.27 23.82
CA LEU A 671 -15.08 -22.42 25.26
C LEU A 671 -16.16 -21.82 26.19
N ASN A 672 -17.21 -21.18 25.65
CA ASN A 672 -18.09 -20.31 26.45
C ASN A 672 -19.31 -21.01 27.12
N ASN A 673 -19.39 -22.34 27.13
CA ASN A 673 -20.64 -23.05 27.49
C ASN A 673 -20.61 -23.93 28.75
N ASN A 674 -19.65 -23.77 29.67
CA ASN A 674 -19.67 -24.50 30.94
C ASN A 674 -19.77 -23.55 32.14
N ASN A 675 -20.97 -23.53 32.74
CA ASN A 675 -21.32 -22.92 34.02
C ASN A 675 -20.52 -23.56 35.18
N ASP A 676 -19.35 -22.99 35.51
CA ASP A 676 -18.67 -23.21 36.78
C ASP A 676 -18.29 -21.84 37.37
N ASP A 677 -18.63 -21.63 38.66
CA ASP A 677 -18.63 -20.38 39.44
C ASP A 677 -17.27 -19.66 39.65
N ASN A 678 -16.31 -19.80 38.73
CA ASN A 678 -15.10 -18.97 38.67
C ASN A 678 -14.82 -18.55 37.22
N ASN A 679 -15.37 -17.38 36.90
CA ASN A 679 -15.67 -16.72 35.62
C ASN A 679 -14.52 -16.50 34.60
N ASN A 680 -13.44 -17.28 34.61
CA ASN A 680 -12.28 -17.07 33.72
C ASN A 680 -11.96 -18.33 32.87
N PRO A 681 -11.89 -18.22 31.52
CA PRO A 681 -11.56 -19.35 30.64
C PRO A 681 -10.17 -19.91 30.94
N PRO A 682 -9.90 -21.23 30.84
CA PRO A 682 -8.61 -21.82 31.23
C PRO A 682 -7.44 -21.39 30.33
N LEU A 683 -6.22 -21.37 30.89
CA LEU A 683 -4.98 -21.16 30.11
C LEU A 683 -4.76 -22.33 29.14
N SER A 684 -4.14 -22.06 28.00
CA SER A 684 -3.77 -23.14 27.07
C SER A 684 -2.67 -24.03 27.69
N PRO A 685 -2.54 -25.31 27.24
CA PRO A 685 -1.45 -26.17 27.70
C PRO A 685 -0.06 -25.56 27.48
N SER A 686 0.14 -24.82 26.39
CA SER A 686 1.38 -24.09 26.11
C SER A 686 1.67 -22.99 27.12
N ASP A 687 0.66 -22.23 27.53
CA ASP A 687 0.82 -21.18 28.55
C ASP A 687 1.18 -21.81 29.91
N GLN A 688 0.53 -22.91 30.26
CA GLN A 688 0.81 -23.65 31.48
C GLN A 688 2.25 -24.18 31.51
N MET A 689 2.81 -24.62 30.37
CA MET A 689 4.21 -25.04 30.30
C MET A 689 5.18 -23.93 30.71
N PHE A 690 4.96 -22.67 30.27
CA PHE A 690 5.79 -21.54 30.69
C PHE A 690 5.72 -21.32 32.20
N LEU A 691 4.54 -21.49 32.81
CA LEU A 691 4.35 -21.35 34.24
C LEU A 691 5.02 -22.48 35.04
N PHE A 692 4.93 -23.73 34.57
CA PHE A 692 5.66 -24.86 35.16
C PHE A 692 7.18 -24.66 35.09
N GLU A 693 7.70 -24.19 33.95
CA GLU A 693 9.13 -23.88 33.79
C GLU A 693 9.56 -22.79 34.77
N SER A 694 8.76 -21.73 34.89
CA SER A 694 9.02 -20.60 35.81
C SER A 694 9.03 -21.05 37.26
N ALA A 695 8.04 -21.85 37.68
CA ALA A 695 7.94 -22.41 39.02
C ALA A 695 9.15 -23.31 39.33
N ALA A 696 9.51 -24.20 38.41
CA ALA A 696 10.67 -25.07 38.56
C ALA A 696 11.97 -24.25 38.69
N LEU A 697 12.16 -23.23 37.85
CA LEU A 697 13.35 -22.38 37.90
C LEU A 697 13.48 -21.67 39.25
N LEU A 698 12.37 -21.13 39.79
CA LEU A 698 12.34 -20.49 41.10
C LEU A 698 12.68 -21.46 42.23
N ILE A 699 12.14 -22.68 42.23
CA ILE A 699 12.46 -23.70 43.24
C ILE A 699 13.94 -24.05 43.17
N VAL A 700 14.51 -24.27 41.98
CA VAL A 700 15.94 -24.60 41.82
C VAL A 700 16.82 -23.44 42.29
N SER A 701 16.52 -22.21 41.88
CA SER A 701 17.33 -21.03 42.20
C SER A 701 17.16 -20.51 43.63
N SER A 702 16.13 -20.97 44.34
CA SER A 702 15.88 -20.62 45.74
C SER A 702 17.02 -21.07 46.66
N GLY A 703 17.27 -20.31 47.72
CA GLY A 703 18.23 -20.66 48.78
C GLY A 703 17.71 -21.71 49.76
N ILE A 704 16.62 -22.41 49.43
CA ILE A 704 15.89 -23.34 50.28
C ILE A 704 16.64 -24.67 50.40
N GLU A 705 16.49 -25.38 51.53
CA GLU A 705 17.11 -26.69 51.74
C GLU A 705 16.61 -27.75 50.73
N PRO A 706 17.45 -28.74 50.36
CA PRO A 706 17.09 -29.77 49.37
C PRO A 706 15.81 -30.54 49.68
N GLN A 707 15.53 -30.81 50.97
CA GLN A 707 14.32 -31.52 51.39
C GLN A 707 13.05 -30.71 51.13
N GLN A 708 13.08 -29.40 51.42
CA GLN A 708 11.97 -28.49 51.16
C GLN A 708 11.79 -28.24 49.65
N LYS A 709 12.88 -28.19 48.87
CA LYS A 709 12.79 -28.15 47.40
C LYS A 709 12.05 -29.37 46.83
N ARG A 710 12.37 -30.56 47.34
CA ARG A 710 11.66 -31.79 46.95
C ARG A 710 10.17 -31.72 47.28
N ALA A 711 9.81 -31.27 48.47
CA ALA A 711 8.41 -31.09 48.86
C ALA A 711 7.67 -30.09 47.95
N LEU A 712 8.32 -28.99 47.56
CA LEU A 712 7.74 -28.01 46.61
C LEU A 712 7.55 -28.58 45.21
N PHE A 713 8.49 -29.40 44.71
CA PHE A 713 8.34 -30.10 43.43
C PHE A 713 7.22 -31.14 43.46
N GLU A 714 7.14 -31.92 44.54
CA GLU A 714 6.05 -32.89 44.73
C GLU A 714 4.70 -32.16 44.79
N ALA A 715 4.61 -31.02 45.47
CA ALA A 715 3.39 -30.19 45.50
C ALA A 715 3.04 -29.56 44.15
N LEU A 716 4.04 -29.18 43.34
CA LEU A 716 3.86 -28.62 42.00
C LEU A 716 3.33 -29.66 41.00
N LEU A 717 3.83 -30.90 41.09
CA LEU A 717 3.50 -31.99 40.16
C LEU A 717 2.29 -32.84 40.60
N SER A 718 1.97 -32.85 41.90
CA SER A 718 0.85 -33.63 42.45
C SER A 718 -0.48 -33.43 41.70
N PRO A 719 -0.89 -32.20 41.31
CA PRO A 719 -2.12 -31.98 40.54
C PRO A 719 -2.12 -32.54 39.11
N LEU A 720 -0.96 -32.89 38.55
CA LEU A 720 -0.84 -33.53 37.23
C LEU A 720 -0.84 -35.06 37.31
N LEU A 721 -0.47 -35.60 38.47
CA LEU A 721 -0.36 -37.03 38.73
C LEU A 721 -1.67 -37.64 39.24
N GLN A 722 -2.59 -36.79 39.72
CA GLN A 722 -3.96 -37.12 40.10
C GLN A 722 -4.90 -36.87 38.92
#